data_AF-A0A930ZFX4-F1
#
_entry.id   AF-A0A930ZFX4-F1
#
_cell.length_a   1.000
_cell.length_b   1.000
_cell.length_c   1.000
_cell.angle_alpha   90.00
_cell.angle_beta   90.00
_cell.angle_gamma   90.00
#
_symmetry.space_group_name_H-M   'P 1'
#
loop_
_entity.id
_entity.type
_entity.pdbx_description
1 polymer ?
#
loop_
_entity_poly.entity_id
_entity_poly.type
_entity_poly.pdbx_seq_one_letter_code
_entity_poly.pdbx_strand_id
1 'polypeptide(L)'
;MAVTAPNQPTRPGLGAQIWDLMTTSDHKKVGMIYLVTSFVMFGVAGILAVLIRVQLHGPEQKFLVGETYNQVLTLHGATMLFYFIIPAGLNGFGNFLVPLMLGERDVALPRVNSFAAWLFVFSAVVIYTSLFFGGAPDVGWTFYYPLSKVQGPGTDFFMVGVLLLGLSSLLGSANFAATVYNLRARGMGLWKMPIFVWSVFATSMLSLFALAGITAASLTVLLSRKLDLTLFNAGIGGDPVLYQQFFWFYSHPAVYIMLLPYLGIAAEVASTFARKPVFGYRFMVFALVGIAVVGFLVWAHHMFTVGESLLFQLVFVFFTVLVAIPTGVKIFNLLGTLWGGQLEFKTPLLFVMGFMFNFLLGGITGVMLAVVPFDYQVQDSYFVVAHFHNVLMAGSGFLAFAGLYYWWPKITGRMYPEFWGKIHFWLFLVGYLVTFMPQYVLGFLGMPRRYYTYPDGLYLWNQLNFTSTIGAFILALGGIAWVIAVLESFRQNVKAPDNPWGGYTLEWATTSPPPSYNFAVNFPRVFKSERPLYDWEKEGLKPTPVSVADIHLPAPTVWPFMTAVGLLISGVGLALPWTVGNSLNGWLVVGILTFIYSLFRWALRPEYDQPVEHHTVTGKSNAWVGMAWFIVSEIALFGILIAGYLYLRLAGHATPPVERPALWLALLNTFFLVSSSFTVHYAHHDLRTNKFSPFRLGLLISIILGGIFFLFQIYEFANFLQHVNYQQQLWANAFLMIVGLHGAHVVIGGTGLSLAYAQGLAGKINNHEQGTLEGASMYWHLVDAVWLFIVCIFYIW
;
A
#
# COMPACT_ATOMS: atom_id res chain seq x y z
N MET A 1 -11.66 -49.52 -19.74
CA MET A 1 -12.13 -49.68 -18.34
C MET A 1 -12.70 -48.35 -17.91
N ALA A 2 -14.00 -48.31 -17.60
CA ALA A 2 -14.69 -47.09 -17.18
C ALA A 2 -14.18 -46.68 -15.80
N VAL A 3 -13.43 -45.58 -15.73
CA VAL A 3 -13.09 -44.92 -14.48
C VAL A 3 -14.32 -44.17 -14.02
N THR A 4 -14.91 -44.65 -12.93
CA THR A 4 -15.96 -43.95 -12.19
C THR A 4 -15.48 -42.54 -11.88
N ALA A 5 -16.23 -41.53 -12.35
CA ALA A 5 -15.97 -40.14 -11.99
C ALA A 5 -15.99 -40.02 -10.45
N PRO A 6 -14.97 -39.39 -9.82
CA PRO A 6 -15.04 -39.14 -8.40
C PRO A 6 -16.28 -38.27 -8.12
N ASN A 7 -17.06 -38.68 -7.11
CA ASN A 7 -18.23 -37.96 -6.60
C ASN A 7 -17.98 -36.45 -6.64
N GLN A 8 -18.90 -35.69 -7.26
CA GLN A 8 -18.84 -34.23 -7.21
C GLN A 8 -18.69 -33.81 -5.74
N PRO A 9 -17.63 -33.09 -5.36
CA PRO A 9 -17.53 -32.62 -3.98
C PRO A 9 -18.75 -31.75 -3.71
N THR A 10 -19.52 -32.11 -2.69
CA THR A 10 -20.60 -31.28 -2.16
C THR A 10 -20.05 -29.87 -1.98
N ARG A 11 -20.78 -28.86 -2.46
CA ARG A 11 -20.34 -27.46 -2.31
C ARG A 11 -20.01 -27.23 -0.82
N PRO A 12 -18.78 -26.85 -0.47
CA PRO A 12 -18.40 -26.70 0.93
C PRO A 12 -19.34 -25.68 1.57
N GLY A 13 -19.86 -26.00 2.76
CA GLY A 13 -20.74 -25.11 3.51
C GLY A 13 -20.06 -23.77 3.80
N LEU A 14 -20.85 -22.73 4.08
CA LEU A 14 -20.35 -21.36 4.32
C LEU A 14 -19.21 -21.32 5.35
N GLY A 15 -19.35 -22.05 6.46
CA GLY A 15 -18.32 -22.11 7.50
C GLY A 15 -16.99 -22.69 7.01
N ALA A 16 -17.02 -23.69 6.13
CA ALA A 16 -15.82 -24.27 5.53
C ALA A 16 -15.13 -23.29 4.56
N GLN A 17 -15.90 -22.48 3.83
CA GLN A 17 -15.35 -21.45 2.94
C GLN A 17 -14.71 -20.30 3.73
N ILE A 18 -15.36 -19.86 4.81
CA ILE A 18 -14.81 -18.84 5.71
C ILE A 18 -13.51 -19.34 6.33
N TRP A 19 -13.50 -20.58 6.84
CA TRP A 19 -12.30 -21.19 7.41
C TRP A 19 -11.15 -21.32 6.40
N ASP A 20 -11.47 -21.73 5.16
CA ASP A 20 -10.49 -21.78 4.07
C ASP A 20 -9.89 -20.40 3.78
N LEU A 21 -10.70 -19.34 3.72
CA LEU A 21 -10.20 -17.96 3.55
C LEU A 21 -9.33 -17.51 4.74
N MET A 22 -9.76 -17.78 5.97
CA MET A 22 -9.01 -17.42 7.19
C MET A 22 -7.65 -18.13 7.27
N THR A 23 -7.53 -19.31 6.65
CA THR A 23 -6.32 -20.15 6.73
C THR A 23 -5.49 -20.17 5.45
N THR A 24 -5.93 -19.47 4.40
CA THR A 24 -5.28 -19.53 3.09
C THR A 24 -3.94 -18.79 3.06
N SER A 25 -3.00 -19.36 2.31
CA SER A 25 -1.78 -18.69 1.86
C SER A 25 -1.71 -18.55 0.34
N ASP A 26 -2.75 -19.00 -0.39
CA ASP A 26 -2.76 -18.96 -1.87
C ASP A 26 -2.89 -17.52 -2.35
N HIS A 27 -1.88 -17.02 -3.08
CA HIS A 27 -1.87 -15.66 -3.63
C HIS A 27 -3.12 -15.31 -4.46
N LYS A 28 -3.79 -16.28 -5.08
CA LYS A 28 -5.03 -16.06 -5.85
C LYS A 28 -6.18 -15.69 -4.92
N LYS A 29 -6.33 -16.43 -3.82
CA LYS A 29 -7.36 -16.16 -2.80
C LYS A 29 -7.06 -14.86 -2.05
N VAL A 30 -5.78 -14.61 -1.74
CA VAL A 30 -5.34 -13.34 -1.15
C VAL A 30 -5.62 -12.15 -2.08
N GLY A 31 -5.30 -12.28 -3.37
CA GLY A 31 -5.65 -11.29 -4.39
C GLY A 31 -7.15 -11.04 -4.48
N MET A 32 -7.96 -12.10 -4.32
CA MET A 32 -9.42 -11.99 -4.25
C MET A 32 -9.93 -11.25 -3.01
N ILE A 33 -9.32 -11.45 -1.83
CA ILE A 33 -9.66 -10.68 -0.62
C ILE A 33 -9.46 -9.19 -0.89
N TYR A 34 -8.32 -8.81 -1.48
CA TYR A 34 -8.04 -7.42 -1.86
C TYR A 34 -9.02 -6.90 -2.91
N LEU A 35 -9.24 -7.61 -4.02
CA LEU A 35 -10.11 -7.15 -5.11
C LEU A 35 -11.56 -7.00 -4.64
N VAL A 36 -12.13 -8.01 -3.98
CA VAL A 36 -13.52 -7.97 -3.51
C VAL A 36 -13.70 -6.83 -2.52
N THR A 37 -12.82 -6.73 -1.51
CA THR A 37 -12.88 -5.65 -0.53
C THR A 37 -12.75 -4.28 -1.22
N SER A 38 -11.83 -4.14 -2.18
CA SER A 38 -11.60 -2.87 -2.87
C SER A 38 -12.78 -2.42 -3.70
N PHE A 39 -13.40 -3.32 -4.47
CA PHE A 39 -14.57 -3.00 -5.28
C PHE A 39 -15.85 -2.81 -4.44
N VAL A 40 -15.96 -3.48 -3.28
CA VAL A 40 -17.02 -3.18 -2.29
C VAL A 40 -16.83 -1.78 -1.71
N MET A 41 -15.60 -1.43 -1.31
CA MET A 41 -15.27 -0.11 -0.77
C MET A 41 -15.44 1.00 -1.81
N PHE A 42 -15.17 0.74 -3.09
CA PHE A 42 -15.54 1.62 -4.20
C PHE A 42 -17.06 1.88 -4.23
N GLY A 43 -17.88 0.83 -4.11
CA GLY A 43 -19.33 0.95 -4.04
C GLY A 43 -19.80 1.80 -2.85
N VAL A 44 -19.24 1.54 -1.66
CA VAL A 44 -19.51 2.33 -0.45
C VAL A 44 -19.14 3.79 -0.65
N ALA A 45 -17.92 4.08 -1.10
CA ALA A 45 -17.47 5.45 -1.31
C ALA A 45 -18.19 6.16 -2.48
N GLY A 46 -18.67 5.41 -3.47
CA GLY A 46 -19.53 5.90 -4.54
C GLY A 46 -20.89 6.35 -4.02
N ILE A 47 -21.50 5.59 -3.09
CA ILE A 47 -22.72 6.02 -2.38
C ILE A 47 -22.44 7.31 -1.60
N LEU A 48 -21.34 7.38 -0.85
CA LEU A 48 -20.95 8.61 -0.13
C LEU A 48 -20.79 9.81 -1.10
N ALA A 49 -20.22 9.60 -2.29
CA ALA A 49 -20.10 10.64 -3.31
C ALA A 49 -21.47 11.13 -3.82
N VAL A 50 -22.42 10.22 -4.03
CA VAL A 50 -23.80 10.58 -4.39
C VAL A 50 -24.46 11.38 -3.28
N LEU A 51 -24.27 11.01 -2.01
CA LEU A 51 -24.82 11.77 -0.88
C LEU A 51 -24.26 13.20 -0.81
N ILE A 52 -22.96 13.39 -1.04
CA ILE A 52 -22.32 14.71 -1.17
C ILE A 52 -22.99 15.51 -2.29
N ARG A 53 -23.24 14.86 -3.43
CA ARG A 53 -23.83 15.52 -4.61
C ARG A 53 -25.31 15.82 -4.46
N VAL A 54 -26.05 14.99 -3.72
CA VAL A 54 -27.42 15.28 -3.29
C VAL A 54 -27.44 16.51 -2.41
N GLN A 55 -26.53 16.66 -1.44
CA GLN A 55 -26.47 17.90 -0.66
C GLN A 55 -26.19 19.12 -1.54
N LEU A 56 -25.32 18.99 -2.53
CA LEU A 56 -24.85 20.13 -3.31
C LEU A 56 -25.64 20.37 -4.61
N HIS A 57 -26.77 19.69 -4.83
CA HIS A 57 -27.55 19.85 -6.06
C HIS A 57 -28.15 21.25 -6.25
N GLY A 58 -28.34 21.97 -5.14
CA GLY A 58 -28.82 23.35 -5.10
C GLY A 58 -28.14 24.13 -3.98
N PRO A 59 -28.34 25.47 -3.94
CA PRO A 59 -27.84 26.31 -2.87
C PRO A 59 -28.59 26.06 -1.56
N GLU A 60 -27.93 26.38 -0.44
CA GLU A 60 -28.49 26.41 0.92
C GLU A 60 -29.24 25.16 1.41
N GLN A 61 -29.01 24.01 0.77
CA GLN A 61 -29.62 22.72 1.12
C GLN A 61 -29.29 22.26 2.54
N LYS A 62 -30.15 21.41 3.11
CA LYS A 62 -30.09 20.98 4.51
C LYS A 62 -29.98 19.45 4.69
N PHE A 63 -29.62 18.70 3.65
CA PHE A 63 -29.55 17.23 3.69
C PHE A 63 -28.33 16.71 4.47
N LEU A 64 -27.13 17.25 4.20
CA LEU A 64 -25.89 16.98 4.94
C LEU A 64 -25.20 18.31 5.24
N VAL A 65 -25.14 18.71 6.51
CA VAL A 65 -24.65 20.03 6.92
C VAL A 65 -23.52 19.93 7.94
N GLY A 66 -22.59 20.90 7.90
CA GLY A 66 -21.53 21.04 8.88
C GLY A 66 -20.69 19.76 9.06
N GLU A 67 -20.61 19.29 10.31
CA GLU A 67 -19.80 18.13 10.69
C GLU A 67 -20.19 16.85 9.94
N THR A 68 -21.49 16.57 9.78
CA THR A 68 -21.93 15.34 9.10
C THR A 68 -21.49 15.31 7.64
N TYR A 69 -21.50 16.46 6.96
CA TYR A 69 -20.95 16.57 5.60
C TYR A 69 -19.44 16.30 5.58
N ASN A 70 -18.71 16.87 6.54
CA ASN A 70 -17.25 16.68 6.65
C ASN A 70 -16.89 15.22 6.96
N GLN A 71 -17.68 14.53 7.78
CA GLN A 71 -17.53 13.09 8.04
C GLN A 71 -17.72 12.26 6.78
N VAL A 72 -18.80 12.50 6.03
CA VAL A 72 -19.08 11.81 4.74
C VAL A 72 -17.98 12.11 3.72
N LEU A 73 -17.52 13.36 3.63
CA LEU A 73 -16.45 13.78 2.72
C LEU A 73 -15.10 13.13 3.06
N THR A 74 -14.77 13.06 4.35
CA THR A 74 -13.54 12.44 4.83
C THR A 74 -13.54 10.94 4.54
N LEU A 75 -14.64 10.24 4.86
CA LEU A 75 -14.79 8.83 4.55
C LEU A 75 -14.79 8.56 3.05
N HIS A 76 -15.45 9.39 2.23
CA HIS A 76 -15.42 9.25 0.77
C HIS A 76 -13.98 9.29 0.24
N GLY A 77 -13.22 10.32 0.59
CA GLY A 77 -11.84 10.48 0.13
C GLY A 77 -10.92 9.38 0.64
N ALA A 78 -10.94 9.10 1.95
CA ALA A 78 -10.11 8.06 2.54
C ALA A 78 -10.44 6.67 1.95
N THR A 79 -11.73 6.32 1.82
CA THR A 79 -12.16 5.03 1.29
C THR A 79 -11.78 4.84 -0.18
N MET A 80 -11.93 5.87 -1.03
CA MET A 80 -11.50 5.78 -2.43
C MET A 80 -9.99 5.56 -2.57
N LEU A 81 -9.18 6.31 -1.83
CA LEU A 81 -7.72 6.28 -1.99
C LEU A 81 -7.10 5.05 -1.33
N PHE A 82 -7.40 4.85 -0.06
CA PHE A 82 -6.75 3.84 0.78
C PHE A 82 -7.35 2.45 0.64
N TYR A 83 -8.65 2.37 0.31
CA TYR A 83 -9.38 1.11 0.31
C TYR A 83 -9.87 0.67 -1.06
N PHE A 84 -9.78 1.50 -2.10
CA PHE A 84 -10.08 1.10 -3.47
C PHE A 84 -8.87 1.21 -4.40
N ILE A 85 -8.42 2.42 -4.72
CA ILE A 85 -7.60 2.63 -5.91
C ILE A 85 -6.14 2.20 -5.73
N ILE A 86 -5.54 2.33 -4.54
CA ILE A 86 -4.23 1.73 -4.25
C ILE A 86 -4.32 0.20 -4.20
N PRO A 87 -5.17 -0.41 -3.34
CA PRO A 87 -5.16 -1.84 -3.14
C PRO A 87 -5.64 -2.64 -4.36
N ALA A 88 -6.60 -2.17 -5.15
CA ALA A 88 -7.11 -2.93 -6.30
C ALA A 88 -6.00 -3.19 -7.35
N GLY A 89 -5.28 -2.15 -7.74
CA GLY A 89 -4.20 -2.19 -8.75
C GLY A 89 -2.98 -2.97 -8.28
N LEU A 90 -2.44 -2.59 -7.12
CA LEU A 90 -1.20 -3.14 -6.59
C LEU A 90 -1.43 -4.49 -5.91
N ASN A 91 -2.26 -4.52 -4.87
CA ASN A 91 -2.39 -5.70 -4.01
C ASN A 91 -3.38 -6.73 -4.54
N GLY A 92 -4.45 -6.31 -5.21
CA GLY A 92 -5.47 -7.19 -5.78
C GLY A 92 -4.98 -7.89 -7.05
N PHE A 93 -4.87 -7.13 -8.13
CA PHE A 93 -4.38 -7.66 -9.40
C PHE A 93 -2.94 -8.16 -9.30
N GLY A 94 -2.06 -7.45 -8.57
CA GLY A 94 -0.68 -7.89 -8.38
C GLY A 94 -0.58 -9.25 -7.72
N ASN A 95 -1.31 -9.52 -6.62
CA ASN A 95 -1.24 -10.83 -5.96
C ASN A 95 -1.78 -11.94 -6.85
N PHE A 96 -2.88 -11.69 -7.55
CA PHE A 96 -3.45 -12.73 -8.41
C PHE A 96 -2.54 -13.03 -9.60
N LEU A 97 -1.98 -12.01 -10.25
CA LEU A 97 -1.39 -12.12 -11.59
C LEU A 97 0.13 -12.18 -11.60
N VAL A 98 0.84 -11.52 -10.69
CA VAL A 98 2.31 -11.47 -10.74
C VAL A 98 2.93 -12.86 -10.68
N PRO A 99 2.56 -13.76 -9.75
CA PRO A 99 3.12 -15.12 -9.75
C PRO A 99 2.80 -15.87 -11.04
N LEU A 100 1.58 -15.70 -11.59
CA LEU A 100 1.18 -16.34 -12.85
C LEU A 100 2.03 -15.84 -14.03
N MET A 101 2.23 -14.52 -14.14
CA MET A 101 3.02 -13.88 -15.18
C MET A 101 4.51 -14.19 -15.08
N LEU A 102 5.01 -14.43 -13.86
CA LEU A 102 6.37 -14.89 -13.62
C LEU A 102 6.57 -16.39 -13.84
N GLY A 103 5.49 -17.15 -14.04
CA GLY A 103 5.52 -18.59 -14.26
C GLY A 103 5.77 -19.40 -12.99
N GLU A 104 5.32 -18.88 -11.85
CA GLU A 104 5.55 -19.48 -10.53
C GLU A 104 4.29 -19.94 -9.82
N ARG A 105 4.48 -20.69 -8.74
CA ARG A 105 3.40 -21.34 -7.98
C ARG A 105 2.81 -20.47 -6.88
N ASP A 106 3.59 -19.56 -6.31
CA ASP A 106 3.13 -18.63 -5.27
C ASP A 106 4.07 -17.41 -5.16
N VAL A 107 3.75 -16.50 -4.24
CA VAL A 107 4.62 -15.37 -3.85
C VAL A 107 5.78 -15.81 -2.93
N ALA A 108 6.75 -14.92 -2.72
CA ALA A 108 7.94 -15.17 -1.92
C ALA A 108 7.63 -15.46 -0.44
N LEU A 109 6.64 -14.77 0.15
CA LEU A 109 6.25 -14.88 1.55
C LEU A 109 4.73 -15.10 1.69
N PRO A 110 4.22 -16.31 1.42
CA PRO A 110 2.77 -16.59 1.32
C PRO A 110 1.98 -16.23 2.59
N ARG A 111 2.53 -16.55 3.77
CA ARG A 111 1.88 -16.26 5.06
C ARG A 111 1.91 -14.78 5.43
N VAL A 112 2.98 -14.07 5.09
CA VAL A 112 3.06 -12.60 5.27
C VAL A 112 2.07 -11.90 4.36
N ASN A 113 1.89 -12.42 3.14
CA ASN A 113 0.90 -11.93 2.19
C ASN A 113 -0.53 -12.03 2.73
N SER A 114 -0.89 -13.18 3.31
CA SER A 114 -2.18 -13.41 3.96
C SER A 114 -2.39 -12.48 5.16
N PHE A 115 -1.37 -12.33 6.02
CA PHE A 115 -1.41 -11.38 7.14
C PHE A 115 -1.64 -9.94 6.68
N ALA A 116 -0.92 -9.48 5.64
CA ALA A 116 -1.08 -8.14 5.09
C ALA A 116 -2.52 -7.92 4.56
N ALA A 117 -3.11 -8.90 3.90
CA ALA A 117 -4.48 -8.79 3.39
C ALA A 117 -5.53 -8.68 4.50
N TRP A 118 -5.40 -9.46 5.57
CA TRP A 118 -6.30 -9.34 6.72
C TRP A 118 -6.10 -8.02 7.47
N LEU A 119 -4.86 -7.54 7.58
CA LEU A 119 -4.58 -6.25 8.18
C LEU A 119 -5.19 -5.09 7.37
N PHE A 120 -5.19 -5.19 6.03
CA PHE A 120 -5.89 -4.25 5.14
C PHE A 120 -7.41 -4.23 5.39
N VAL A 121 -8.04 -5.40 5.52
CA VAL A 121 -9.47 -5.48 5.84
C VAL A 121 -9.74 -4.89 7.23
N PHE A 122 -8.93 -5.25 8.22
CA PHE A 122 -9.13 -4.83 9.61
C PHE A 122 -8.80 -3.35 9.84
N SER A 123 -7.89 -2.74 9.08
CA SER A 123 -7.68 -1.30 9.16
C SER A 123 -8.92 -0.52 8.70
N ALA A 124 -9.64 -1.01 7.68
CA ALA A 124 -10.93 -0.44 7.30
C ALA A 124 -11.94 -0.58 8.44
N VAL A 125 -12.02 -1.77 9.07
CA VAL A 125 -12.89 -2.01 10.22
C VAL A 125 -12.60 -1.06 11.37
N VAL A 126 -11.33 -0.80 11.71
CA VAL A 126 -10.96 0.19 12.74
C VAL A 126 -11.54 1.56 12.40
N ILE A 127 -11.34 2.06 11.18
CA ILE A 127 -11.85 3.39 10.78
C ILE A 127 -13.37 3.44 10.86
N TYR A 128 -14.09 2.46 10.30
CA TYR A 128 -15.56 2.48 10.30
C TYR A 128 -16.16 2.22 11.69
N THR A 129 -15.43 1.57 12.59
CA THR A 129 -15.86 1.38 13.99
C THR A 129 -15.94 2.71 14.73
N SER A 130 -15.24 3.76 14.29
CA SER A 130 -15.34 5.12 14.88
C SER A 130 -16.78 5.66 14.94
N LEU A 131 -17.66 5.22 14.03
CA LEU A 131 -19.08 5.58 14.04
C LEU A 131 -19.78 5.22 15.37
N PHE A 132 -19.28 4.20 16.07
CA PHE A 132 -19.80 3.78 17.38
C PHE A 132 -19.10 4.45 18.56
N PHE A 133 -18.04 5.22 18.33
CA PHE A 133 -17.17 5.81 19.36
C PHE A 133 -16.98 7.32 19.16
N GLY A 134 -18.07 8.02 18.89
CA GLY A 134 -18.09 9.49 18.79
C GLY A 134 -18.07 10.06 17.38
N GLY A 135 -18.28 9.22 16.36
CA GLY A 135 -18.46 9.65 14.98
C GLY A 135 -17.25 9.39 14.09
N ALA A 136 -17.48 9.49 12.78
CA ALA A 136 -16.42 9.37 11.78
C ALA A 136 -15.42 10.54 11.86
N PRO A 137 -14.19 10.38 11.34
CA PRO A 137 -13.27 11.52 11.20
C PRO A 137 -13.88 12.60 10.29
N ASP A 138 -13.75 13.87 10.67
CA ASP A 138 -14.36 15.03 9.99
C ASP A 138 -13.30 16.07 9.54
N VAL A 139 -12.05 15.63 9.41
CA VAL A 139 -10.86 16.48 9.18
C VAL A 139 -10.36 16.48 7.72
N GLY A 140 -11.13 15.88 6.81
CA GLY A 140 -10.71 15.56 5.46
C GLY A 140 -9.71 14.41 5.43
N TRP A 141 -9.59 13.74 4.27
CA TRP A 141 -8.61 12.63 4.12
C TRP A 141 -7.15 13.09 4.31
N THR A 142 -6.90 14.40 4.26
CA THR A 142 -5.59 15.01 4.50
C THR A 142 -5.34 15.42 5.95
N PHE A 143 -6.33 15.33 6.86
CA PHE A 143 -6.17 15.51 8.31
C PHE A 143 -5.16 16.58 8.79
N TYR A 144 -5.23 17.80 8.21
CA TYR A 144 -4.26 18.87 8.46
C TYR A 144 -4.15 19.22 9.95
N TYR A 145 -2.92 19.38 10.43
CA TYR A 145 -2.64 19.97 11.75
C TYR A 145 -2.83 21.50 11.69
N PRO A 146 -3.35 22.18 12.74
CA PRO A 146 -3.77 21.67 14.04
C PRO A 146 -5.22 21.18 14.11
N LEU A 147 -6.00 21.23 13.01
CA LEU A 147 -7.40 20.81 13.02
C LEU A 147 -7.54 19.35 13.49
N SER A 148 -6.69 18.46 13.00
CA SER A 148 -6.68 17.06 13.43
C SER A 148 -6.29 16.86 14.91
N LYS A 149 -5.65 17.82 15.58
CA LYS A 149 -5.37 17.74 17.02
C LYS A 149 -6.62 17.96 17.86
N VAL A 150 -7.52 18.84 17.45
CA VAL A 150 -8.63 19.32 18.29
C VAL A 150 -9.95 18.58 18.05
N GLN A 151 -10.05 17.83 16.95
CA GLN A 151 -11.30 17.20 16.54
C GLN A 151 -11.62 15.90 17.29
N GLY A 152 -12.84 15.41 17.10
CA GLY A 152 -13.42 14.29 17.85
C GLY A 152 -12.61 12.97 17.78
N PRO A 153 -12.98 11.98 18.61
CA PRO A 153 -12.28 10.69 18.73
C PRO A 153 -12.18 9.92 17.41
N GLY A 154 -13.05 10.18 16.43
CA GLY A 154 -12.95 9.60 15.07
C GLY A 154 -11.59 9.84 14.40
N THR A 155 -10.89 10.92 14.75
CA THR A 155 -9.53 11.19 14.25
C THR A 155 -8.52 10.17 14.79
N ASP A 156 -8.65 9.70 16.04
CA ASP A 156 -7.74 8.69 16.61
C ASP A 156 -7.87 7.35 15.87
N PHE A 157 -9.10 6.93 15.61
CA PHE A 157 -9.39 5.73 14.80
C PHE A 157 -8.84 5.88 13.38
N PHE A 158 -8.91 7.08 12.81
CA PHE A 158 -8.35 7.33 11.49
C PHE A 158 -6.82 7.21 11.49
N MET A 159 -6.13 7.81 12.47
CA MET A 159 -4.66 7.74 12.55
C MET A 159 -4.19 6.30 12.76
N VAL A 160 -4.83 5.55 13.67
CA VAL A 160 -4.50 4.13 13.90
C VAL A 160 -4.80 3.29 12.66
N GLY A 161 -5.95 3.51 12.03
CA GLY A 161 -6.31 2.82 10.79
C GLY A 161 -5.29 3.04 9.67
N VAL A 162 -4.81 4.27 9.47
CA VAL A 162 -3.77 4.59 8.49
C VAL A 162 -2.44 3.89 8.82
N LEU A 163 -2.05 3.82 10.11
CA LEU A 163 -0.84 3.12 10.53
C LEU A 163 -0.91 1.61 10.26
N LEU A 164 -2.04 0.97 10.57
CA LEU A 164 -2.25 -0.47 10.31
C LEU A 164 -2.28 -0.76 8.79
N LEU A 165 -2.95 0.09 8.01
CA LEU A 165 -2.96 0.00 6.56
C LEU A 165 -1.54 0.18 5.98
N GLY A 166 -0.77 1.09 6.56
CA GLY A 166 0.60 1.33 6.17
C GLY A 166 1.45 0.07 6.32
N LEU A 167 1.37 -0.60 7.48
CA LEU A 167 2.06 -1.87 7.71
C LEU A 167 1.64 -2.95 6.70
N SER A 168 0.34 -3.06 6.38
CA SER A 168 -0.13 -3.96 5.31
C SER A 168 0.55 -3.67 3.97
N SER A 169 0.62 -2.39 3.59
CA SER A 169 1.19 -1.95 2.31
C SER A 169 2.70 -2.17 2.23
N LEU A 170 3.45 -1.98 3.32
CA LEU A 170 4.89 -2.25 3.38
C LEU A 170 5.19 -3.74 3.18
N LEU A 171 4.46 -4.59 3.90
CA LEU A 171 4.63 -6.04 3.82
C LEU A 171 4.25 -6.57 2.43
N GLY A 172 3.16 -6.09 1.85
CA GLY A 172 2.77 -6.40 0.48
C GLY A 172 3.83 -5.98 -0.54
N SER A 173 4.33 -4.75 -0.44
CA SER A 173 5.35 -4.22 -1.35
C SER A 173 6.69 -4.95 -1.25
N ALA A 174 7.15 -5.27 -0.03
CA ALA A 174 8.35 -6.07 0.17
C ALA A 174 8.18 -7.49 -0.39
N ASN A 175 7.00 -8.10 -0.22
CA ASN A 175 6.68 -9.41 -0.78
C ASN A 175 6.67 -9.41 -2.32
N PHE A 176 6.08 -8.40 -2.97
CA PHE A 176 6.13 -8.27 -4.42
C PHE A 176 7.54 -8.06 -4.94
N ALA A 177 8.32 -7.17 -4.31
CA ALA A 177 9.70 -6.93 -4.69
C ALA A 177 10.54 -8.21 -4.55
N ALA A 178 10.38 -8.97 -3.46
CA ALA A 178 11.03 -10.26 -3.28
C ALA A 178 10.58 -11.32 -4.30
N THR A 179 9.28 -11.39 -4.60
CA THR A 179 8.72 -12.30 -5.60
C THR A 179 9.32 -12.04 -6.98
N VAL A 180 9.33 -10.77 -7.42
CA VAL A 180 9.94 -10.37 -8.69
C VAL A 180 11.43 -10.68 -8.71
N TYR A 181 12.15 -10.45 -7.62
CA TYR A 181 13.60 -10.66 -7.59
C TYR A 181 14.00 -12.15 -7.57
N ASN A 182 13.32 -12.98 -6.77
CA ASN A 182 13.71 -14.36 -6.49
C ASN A 182 12.94 -15.44 -7.24
N LEU A 183 11.69 -15.19 -7.64
CA LEU A 183 10.77 -16.19 -8.14
C LEU A 183 10.40 -15.92 -9.61
N ARG A 184 11.41 -15.72 -10.45
CA ARG A 184 11.17 -15.68 -11.91
C ARG A 184 11.40 -17.07 -12.48
N ALA A 185 10.53 -17.50 -13.41
CA ALA A 185 10.74 -18.71 -14.17
C ALA A 185 12.17 -18.74 -14.74
N ARG A 186 12.82 -19.91 -14.66
CA ARG A 186 14.22 -20.08 -15.07
C ARG A 186 14.40 -19.66 -16.54
N GLY A 187 15.29 -18.69 -16.77
CA GLY A 187 15.56 -18.11 -18.09
C GLY A 187 14.87 -16.77 -18.35
N MET A 188 13.92 -16.35 -17.51
CA MET A 188 13.29 -15.03 -17.60
C MET A 188 14.14 -13.96 -16.89
N GLY A 189 14.90 -13.19 -17.69
CA GLY A 189 15.56 -11.97 -17.19
C GLY A 189 14.55 -10.86 -16.84
N LEU A 190 14.95 -9.86 -16.06
CA LEU A 190 14.09 -8.72 -15.71
C LEU A 190 13.51 -8.03 -16.96
N TRP A 191 14.33 -7.87 -18.01
CA TRP A 191 13.93 -7.25 -19.28
C TRP A 191 13.06 -8.13 -20.19
N LYS A 192 12.57 -9.27 -19.68
CA LYS A 192 11.64 -10.19 -20.37
C LYS A 192 10.33 -10.36 -19.59
N MET A 193 10.15 -9.63 -18.49
CA MET A 193 8.90 -9.67 -17.72
C MET A 193 7.81 -8.87 -18.45
N PRO A 194 6.53 -9.24 -18.29
CA PRO A 194 5.43 -8.40 -18.73
C PRO A 194 5.50 -6.98 -18.14
N ILE A 195 4.96 -5.98 -18.86
CA ILE A 195 5.01 -4.58 -18.42
C ILE A 195 4.21 -4.38 -17.14
N PHE A 196 3.12 -5.14 -16.94
CA PHE A 196 2.38 -5.12 -15.68
C PHE A 196 3.27 -5.51 -14.49
N VAL A 197 4.11 -6.55 -14.61
CA VAL A 197 5.03 -6.95 -13.54
C VAL A 197 6.06 -5.86 -13.23
N TRP A 198 6.61 -5.20 -14.25
CA TRP A 198 7.48 -4.04 -14.05
C TRP A 198 6.78 -2.88 -13.35
N SER A 199 5.52 -2.64 -13.68
CA SER A 199 4.74 -1.58 -13.07
C SER A 199 4.45 -1.84 -11.59
N VAL A 200 4.13 -3.09 -11.23
CA VAL A 200 4.01 -3.52 -9.83
C VAL A 200 5.34 -3.38 -9.12
N PHE A 201 6.44 -3.81 -9.73
CA PHE A 201 7.77 -3.70 -9.12
C PHE A 201 8.18 -2.25 -8.86
N ALA A 202 8.02 -1.35 -9.84
CA ALA A 202 8.27 0.08 -9.68
C ALA A 202 7.40 0.70 -8.58
N THR A 203 6.13 0.29 -8.52
CA THR A 203 5.18 0.73 -7.49
C THR A 203 5.57 0.25 -6.10
N SER A 204 6.02 -0.99 -5.95
CA SER A 204 6.47 -1.53 -4.66
C SER A 204 7.71 -0.80 -4.15
N MET A 205 8.69 -0.50 -5.02
CA MET A 205 9.86 0.29 -4.64
C MET A 205 9.47 1.70 -4.18
N LEU A 206 8.59 2.36 -4.94
CA LEU A 206 8.05 3.67 -4.60
C LEU A 206 7.32 3.64 -3.24
N SER A 207 6.46 2.65 -3.03
CA SER A 207 5.68 2.50 -1.79
C SER A 207 6.54 2.26 -0.57
N LEU A 208 7.59 1.43 -0.68
CA LEU A 208 8.48 1.14 0.45
C LEU A 208 9.15 2.40 0.97
N PHE A 209 9.61 3.29 0.08
CA PHE A 209 10.29 4.51 0.49
C PHE A 209 9.31 5.65 0.85
N ALA A 210 8.25 5.86 0.07
CA ALA A 210 7.34 6.99 0.25
C ALA A 210 6.54 6.95 1.55
N LEU A 211 6.12 5.75 1.98
CA LEU A 211 5.15 5.58 3.07
C LEU A 211 5.63 6.14 4.41
N ALA A 212 6.95 6.30 4.56
CA ALA A 212 7.57 7.03 5.66
C ALA A 212 6.88 8.35 6.00
N GLY A 213 6.50 9.14 4.98
CA GLY A 213 5.88 10.45 5.17
C GLY A 213 4.54 10.41 5.90
N ILE A 214 3.61 9.55 5.44
CA ILE A 214 2.29 9.43 6.09
C ILE A 214 2.36 8.70 7.42
N THR A 215 3.29 7.75 7.57
CA THR A 215 3.55 7.12 8.88
C THR A 215 4.02 8.17 9.87
N ALA A 216 4.98 9.03 9.51
CA ALA A 216 5.43 10.13 10.34
C ALA A 216 4.29 11.11 10.67
N ALA A 217 3.54 11.58 9.66
CA ALA A 217 2.44 12.51 9.85
C ALA A 217 1.34 11.94 10.78
N SER A 218 0.89 10.71 10.51
CA SER A 218 -0.15 10.03 11.29
C SER A 218 0.31 9.72 12.71
N LEU A 219 1.54 9.22 12.88
CA LEU A 219 2.11 8.92 14.19
C LEU A 219 2.28 10.20 15.02
N THR A 220 2.86 11.26 14.48
CA THR A 220 3.04 12.52 15.21
C THR A 220 1.69 13.14 15.59
N VAL A 221 0.66 13.09 14.73
CA VAL A 221 -0.69 13.54 15.10
C VAL A 221 -1.30 12.69 16.21
N LEU A 222 -1.20 11.36 16.11
CA LEU A 222 -1.71 10.46 17.15
C LEU A 222 -1.01 10.70 18.50
N LEU A 223 0.32 10.80 18.51
CA LEU A 223 1.10 11.10 19.70
C LEU A 223 0.78 12.49 20.25
N SER A 224 0.54 13.48 19.39
CA SER A 224 0.12 14.82 19.80
C SER A 224 -1.25 14.82 20.47
N ARG A 225 -2.11 13.86 20.17
CA ARG A 225 -3.46 13.75 20.76
C ARG A 225 -3.46 12.88 22.03
N LYS A 226 -2.62 11.85 22.09
CA LYS A 226 -2.57 10.90 23.21
C LYS A 226 -1.61 11.32 24.32
N LEU A 227 -0.51 11.97 23.97
CA LEU A 227 0.59 12.28 24.87
C LEU A 227 1.05 13.75 24.78
N ASP A 228 0.39 14.60 24.00
CA ASP A 228 0.86 15.96 23.67
C ASP A 228 2.28 16.01 23.09
N LEU A 229 2.75 14.89 22.53
CA LEU A 229 4.05 14.79 21.87
C LEU A 229 3.96 15.21 20.40
N THR A 230 4.60 16.32 20.03
CA THR A 230 4.44 16.90 18.68
C THR A 230 5.66 17.66 18.18
N LEU A 231 5.84 17.65 16.86
CA LEU A 231 6.80 18.48 16.13
C LEU A 231 6.15 19.73 15.51
N PHE A 232 4.82 19.84 15.58
CA PHE A 232 4.03 20.77 14.77
C PHE A 232 3.46 21.96 15.56
N ASN A 233 3.51 21.92 16.89
CA ASN A 233 2.89 22.96 17.71
C ASN A 233 3.72 24.24 17.76
N ALA A 234 3.25 25.29 17.10
CA ALA A 234 3.87 26.62 17.14
C ALA A 234 4.02 27.20 18.56
N GLY A 235 3.15 26.83 19.50
CA GLY A 235 3.22 27.31 20.89
C GLY A 235 4.48 26.91 21.65
N ILE A 236 5.22 25.90 21.17
CA ILE A 236 6.52 25.48 21.71
C ILE A 236 7.66 25.62 20.69
N GLY A 237 7.43 26.35 19.60
CA GLY A 237 8.38 26.54 18.50
C GLY A 237 8.29 25.51 17.36
N GLY A 238 7.34 24.58 17.40
CA GLY A 238 7.13 23.60 16.32
C GLY A 238 6.53 24.25 15.05
N ASP A 239 6.53 23.51 13.95
CA ASP A 239 6.10 24.03 12.65
C ASP A 239 4.87 23.28 12.11
N PRO A 240 3.69 23.91 12.03
CA PRO A 240 2.50 23.30 11.41
C PRO A 240 2.67 22.95 9.94
N VAL A 241 3.56 23.62 9.20
CA VAL A 241 3.85 23.31 7.79
C VAL A 241 4.70 22.04 7.67
N LEU A 242 5.53 21.72 8.67
CA LEU A 242 6.28 20.45 8.70
C LEU A 242 5.35 19.22 8.65
N TYR A 243 4.14 19.31 9.21
CA TYR A 243 3.11 18.29 9.02
C TYR A 243 2.81 18.07 7.52
N GLN A 244 2.62 19.15 6.77
CA GLN A 244 2.31 19.08 5.34
C GLN A 244 3.49 18.52 4.55
N GLN A 245 4.72 18.88 4.93
CA GLN A 245 5.94 18.31 4.34
C GLN A 245 5.95 16.78 4.50
N PHE A 246 5.70 16.26 5.71
CA PHE A 246 5.61 14.81 5.95
C PHE A 246 4.46 14.17 5.18
N PHE A 247 3.26 14.73 5.28
CA PHE A 247 2.06 14.17 4.66
C PHE A 247 2.20 14.09 3.14
N TRP A 248 2.66 15.17 2.48
CA TRP A 248 2.78 15.22 1.03
C TRP A 248 4.00 14.47 0.51
N PHE A 249 5.09 14.37 1.29
CA PHE A 249 6.23 13.52 0.95
C PHE A 249 5.81 12.08 0.65
N TYR A 250 4.75 11.57 1.31
CA TYR A 250 4.08 10.34 0.88
C TYR A 250 2.98 10.60 -0.15
N SER A 251 2.06 11.50 0.15
CA SER A 251 0.75 11.53 -0.52
C SER A 251 0.83 11.94 -1.98
N HIS A 252 1.89 12.64 -2.40
CA HIS A 252 2.16 12.82 -3.81
C HIS A 252 2.72 11.55 -4.48
N PRO A 253 3.83 10.93 -4.03
CA PRO A 253 4.20 9.59 -4.51
C PRO A 253 3.04 8.57 -4.55
N ALA A 254 2.13 8.63 -3.57
CA ALA A 254 0.95 7.78 -3.52
C ALA A 254 0.07 7.89 -4.76
N VAL A 255 -0.03 9.07 -5.42
CA VAL A 255 -0.80 9.17 -6.67
C VAL A 255 -0.14 8.44 -7.84
N TYR A 256 1.19 8.27 -7.82
CA TYR A 256 1.88 7.39 -8.78
C TYR A 256 1.74 5.92 -8.41
N ILE A 257 1.68 5.59 -7.11
CA ILE A 257 1.29 4.23 -6.66
C ILE A 257 -0.12 3.89 -7.18
N MET A 258 -1.02 4.87 -7.18
CA MET A 258 -2.37 4.78 -7.74
C MET A 258 -2.42 4.77 -9.26
N LEU A 259 -1.31 4.95 -9.99
CA LEU A 259 -1.29 5.08 -11.46
C LEU A 259 -0.45 4.01 -12.14
N LEU A 260 0.75 3.74 -11.62
CA LEU A 260 1.74 2.88 -12.25
C LEU A 260 1.20 1.47 -12.56
N PRO A 261 0.57 0.73 -11.61
CA PRO A 261 0.02 -0.60 -11.91
C PRO A 261 -0.98 -0.56 -13.04
N TYR A 262 -1.83 0.46 -13.06
CA TYR A 262 -2.88 0.66 -14.06
C TYR A 262 -2.30 0.96 -15.44
N LEU A 263 -1.23 1.74 -15.53
CA LEU A 263 -0.50 1.92 -16.80
C LEU A 263 0.08 0.59 -17.31
N GLY A 264 0.46 -0.30 -16.40
CA GLY A 264 0.80 -1.69 -16.72
C GLY A 264 -0.38 -2.45 -17.33
N ILE A 265 -1.54 -2.41 -16.67
CA ILE A 265 -2.80 -3.00 -17.15
C ILE A 265 -3.15 -2.48 -18.55
N ALA A 266 -3.06 -1.16 -18.75
CA ALA A 266 -3.34 -0.53 -20.04
C ALA A 266 -2.44 -1.09 -21.15
N ALA A 267 -1.15 -1.30 -20.87
CA ALA A 267 -0.21 -1.85 -21.85
C ALA A 267 -0.50 -3.31 -22.19
N GLU A 268 -0.84 -4.15 -21.20
CA GLU A 268 -1.21 -5.56 -21.43
C GLU A 268 -2.50 -5.69 -22.26
N VAL A 269 -3.51 -4.87 -21.92
CA VAL A 269 -4.79 -4.82 -22.64
C VAL A 269 -4.59 -4.31 -24.07
N ALA A 270 -3.83 -3.22 -24.25
CA ALA A 270 -3.53 -2.67 -25.58
C ALA A 270 -2.79 -3.68 -26.46
N SER A 271 -1.76 -4.36 -25.93
CA SER A 271 -1.01 -5.41 -26.63
C SER A 271 -1.93 -6.54 -27.09
N THR A 272 -2.76 -7.05 -26.17
CA THR A 272 -3.62 -8.20 -26.41
C THR A 272 -4.70 -7.93 -27.44
N PHE A 273 -5.44 -6.82 -27.31
CA PHE A 273 -6.56 -6.49 -28.20
C PHE A 273 -6.14 -5.75 -29.48
N ALA A 274 -4.87 -5.35 -29.63
CA ALA A 274 -4.32 -4.90 -30.91
C ALA A 274 -3.59 -6.02 -31.67
N ARG A 275 -3.47 -7.21 -31.07
CA ARG A 275 -2.71 -8.35 -31.58
C ARG A 275 -1.24 -8.02 -31.89
N LYS A 276 -0.61 -7.16 -31.09
CA LYS A 276 0.72 -6.58 -31.34
C LYS A 276 1.61 -6.62 -30.10
N PRO A 277 2.95 -6.65 -30.26
CA PRO A 277 3.87 -6.44 -29.15
C PRO A 277 3.72 -5.03 -28.57
N VAL A 278 4.14 -4.85 -27.31
CA VAL A 278 4.21 -3.53 -26.69
C VAL A 278 5.22 -2.67 -27.44
N PHE A 279 4.76 -1.54 -27.98
CA PHE A 279 5.63 -0.59 -28.66
C PHE A 279 6.55 0.10 -27.65
N GLY A 280 7.86 0.10 -27.93
CA GLY A 280 8.83 0.79 -27.09
C GLY A 280 8.96 0.21 -25.67
N TYR A 281 8.88 -1.12 -25.50
CA TYR A 281 8.98 -1.82 -24.20
C TYR A 281 10.03 -1.22 -23.24
N ARG A 282 11.27 -1.02 -23.71
CA ARG A 282 12.35 -0.45 -22.87
C ARG A 282 12.04 0.98 -22.42
N PHE A 283 11.54 1.82 -23.31
CA PHE A 283 11.13 3.19 -22.98
C PHE A 283 9.94 3.21 -22.02
N MET A 284 9.00 2.26 -22.14
CA MET A 284 7.93 2.10 -21.16
C MET A 284 8.45 1.75 -19.77
N VAL A 285 9.43 0.85 -19.67
CA VAL A 285 10.07 0.50 -18.39
C VAL A 285 10.84 1.69 -17.81
N PHE A 286 11.65 2.38 -18.61
CA PHE A 286 12.34 3.59 -18.16
C PHE A 286 11.37 4.68 -17.71
N ALA A 287 10.22 4.84 -18.38
CA ALA A 287 9.19 5.78 -17.93
C ALA A 287 8.55 5.36 -16.59
N LEU A 288 8.30 4.06 -16.35
CA LEU A 288 7.80 3.58 -15.04
C LEU A 288 8.78 3.92 -13.91
N VAL A 289 10.06 3.59 -14.11
CA VAL A 289 11.11 3.84 -13.12
C VAL A 289 11.36 5.34 -12.96
N GLY A 290 11.35 6.10 -14.05
CA GLY A 290 11.51 7.55 -14.04
C GLY A 290 10.41 8.26 -13.25
N ILE A 291 9.15 7.84 -13.41
CA ILE A 291 8.03 8.34 -12.58
C ILE A 291 8.24 7.99 -11.11
N ALA A 292 8.66 6.75 -10.80
CA ALA A 292 8.93 6.35 -9.42
C ALA A 292 10.03 7.20 -8.77
N VAL A 293 11.09 7.56 -9.51
CA VAL A 293 12.19 8.40 -9.00
C VAL A 293 11.78 9.86 -8.85
N VAL A 294 11.25 10.47 -9.93
CA VAL A 294 10.87 11.90 -9.92
C VAL A 294 9.69 12.15 -8.98
N GLY A 295 8.85 11.16 -8.73
CA GLY A 295 7.72 11.27 -7.81
C GLY A 295 8.10 11.69 -6.39
N PHE A 296 9.35 11.43 -5.97
CA PHE A 296 9.89 11.87 -4.69
C PHE A 296 10.36 13.33 -4.66
N LEU A 297 10.39 14.03 -5.79
CA LEU A 297 10.99 15.37 -5.90
C LEU A 297 9.95 16.47 -6.12
N VAL A 298 8.66 16.15 -5.97
CA VAL A 298 7.56 17.00 -6.44
C VAL A 298 6.49 17.27 -5.39
N TRP A 299 6.59 16.69 -4.19
CA TRP A 299 5.51 16.73 -3.20
C TRP A 299 5.05 18.14 -2.84
N ALA A 300 5.96 19.12 -2.86
CA ALA A 300 5.66 20.43 -2.35
C ALA A 300 4.82 21.32 -3.27
N HIS A 301 4.47 20.87 -4.48
CA HIS A 301 3.45 21.58 -5.26
C HIS A 301 2.07 21.59 -4.59
N HIS A 302 1.84 20.74 -3.59
CA HIS A 302 0.62 20.79 -2.78
C HIS A 302 0.65 21.90 -1.73
N MET A 303 1.75 22.65 -1.62
CA MET A 303 2.01 23.63 -0.56
C MET A 303 2.39 25.00 -1.11
N PHE A 304 2.13 25.31 -2.39
CA PHE A 304 2.52 26.60 -2.95
C PHE A 304 1.90 27.78 -2.20
N THR A 305 0.70 27.62 -1.63
CA THR A 305 -0.01 28.68 -0.90
C THR A 305 0.32 28.77 0.60
N VAL A 306 1.27 27.99 1.13
CA VAL A 306 1.60 28.00 2.57
C VAL A 306 2.69 29.01 2.95
N GLY A 307 3.20 29.79 1.99
CA GLY A 307 4.14 30.88 2.24
C GLY A 307 5.63 30.49 2.22
N GLU A 308 5.97 29.33 1.67
CA GLU A 308 7.37 28.91 1.45
C GLU A 308 8.12 29.85 0.50
N SER A 309 9.46 29.86 0.60
CA SER A 309 10.30 30.74 -0.22
C SER A 309 10.10 30.52 -1.73
N LEU A 310 10.23 31.58 -2.53
CA LEU A 310 10.08 31.47 -3.99
C LEU A 310 11.06 30.45 -4.61
N LEU A 311 12.31 30.39 -4.12
CA LEU A 311 13.28 29.41 -4.61
C LEU A 311 12.81 27.99 -4.36
N PHE A 312 12.30 27.70 -3.16
CA PHE A 312 11.71 26.40 -2.84
C PHE A 312 10.59 26.08 -3.82
N GLN A 313 9.63 26.98 -4.01
CA GLN A 313 8.52 26.76 -4.94
C GLN A 313 9.00 26.49 -6.38
N LEU A 314 9.92 27.29 -6.92
CA LEU A 314 10.45 27.15 -8.28
C LEU A 314 11.16 25.81 -8.52
N VAL A 315 11.88 25.29 -7.52
CA VAL A 315 12.49 23.95 -7.60
C VAL A 315 11.40 22.88 -7.79
N PHE A 316 10.30 22.98 -7.05
CA PHE A 316 9.19 22.03 -7.16
C PHE A 316 8.37 22.22 -8.44
N VAL A 317 8.25 23.44 -8.97
CA VAL A 317 7.68 23.68 -10.31
C VAL A 317 8.47 22.90 -11.36
N PHE A 318 9.80 23.03 -11.36
CA PHE A 318 10.68 22.38 -12.33
C PHE A 318 10.49 20.85 -12.34
N PHE A 319 10.60 20.21 -11.18
CA PHE A 319 10.45 18.76 -11.10
C PHE A 319 9.02 18.30 -11.40
N THR A 320 7.99 19.09 -11.03
CA THR A 320 6.59 18.72 -11.30
C THR A 320 6.29 18.74 -12.80
N VAL A 321 6.74 19.76 -13.52
CA VAL A 321 6.58 19.83 -14.98
C VAL A 321 7.35 18.70 -15.67
N LEU A 322 8.52 18.31 -15.15
CA LEU A 322 9.34 17.22 -15.68
C LEU A 322 8.60 15.87 -15.72
N VAL A 323 7.68 15.61 -14.77
CA VAL A 323 6.87 14.38 -14.73
C VAL A 323 6.00 14.21 -15.98
N ALA A 324 5.60 15.32 -16.63
CA ALA A 324 4.80 15.26 -17.84
C ALA A 324 5.52 14.51 -18.98
N ILE A 325 6.86 14.50 -19.01
CA ILE A 325 7.64 13.85 -20.06
C ILE A 325 7.53 12.31 -19.99
N PRO A 326 7.90 11.62 -18.89
CA PRO A 326 7.71 10.17 -18.78
C PRO A 326 6.26 9.73 -19.00
N THR A 327 5.32 10.55 -18.54
CA THR A 327 3.88 10.27 -18.67
C THR A 327 3.42 10.36 -20.13
N GLY A 328 3.84 11.40 -20.85
CA GLY A 328 3.57 11.57 -22.28
C GLY A 328 4.17 10.44 -23.12
N VAL A 329 5.42 10.03 -22.84
CA VAL A 329 6.07 8.88 -23.50
C VAL A 329 5.21 7.62 -23.39
N LYS A 330 4.55 7.39 -22.24
CA LYS A 330 3.66 6.23 -22.07
C LYS A 330 2.39 6.32 -22.90
N ILE A 331 1.74 7.48 -22.95
CA ILE A 331 0.56 7.66 -23.81
C ILE A 331 0.92 7.43 -25.28
N PHE A 332 2.06 7.95 -25.75
CA PHE A 332 2.53 7.71 -27.11
C PHE A 332 2.90 6.24 -27.37
N ASN A 333 3.51 5.54 -26.41
CA ASN A 333 3.79 4.11 -26.55
C ASN A 333 2.52 3.26 -26.55
N LEU A 334 1.48 3.64 -25.79
CA LEU A 334 0.16 3.00 -25.86
C LEU A 334 -0.47 3.21 -27.25
N LEU A 335 -0.45 4.44 -27.77
CA LEU A 335 -0.88 4.75 -29.14
C LEU A 335 -0.09 3.92 -30.17
N GLY A 336 1.23 3.83 -30.05
CA GLY A 336 2.08 3.03 -30.94
C GLY A 336 1.82 1.52 -30.84
N THR A 337 1.38 1.03 -29.68
CA THR A 337 0.98 -0.37 -29.50
C THR A 337 -0.30 -0.65 -30.29
N LEU A 338 -1.32 0.23 -30.18
CA LEU A 338 -2.58 0.14 -30.91
C LEU A 338 -2.44 0.38 -32.42
N TRP A 339 -1.56 1.30 -32.84
CA TRP A 339 -1.39 1.73 -34.23
C TRP A 339 -0.98 0.58 -35.15
N GLY A 340 -1.71 0.36 -36.24
CA GLY A 340 -1.43 -0.73 -37.19
C GLY A 340 -1.71 -2.13 -36.64
N GLY A 341 -2.37 -2.24 -35.48
CA GLY A 341 -2.91 -3.50 -34.96
C GLY A 341 -4.30 -3.82 -35.51
N GLN A 342 -4.80 -5.01 -35.20
CA GLN A 342 -6.18 -5.40 -35.46
C GLN A 342 -6.99 -5.22 -34.17
N LEU A 343 -7.69 -4.09 -34.06
CA LEU A 343 -8.35 -3.70 -32.81
C LEU A 343 -9.64 -4.50 -32.56
N GLU A 344 -9.64 -5.28 -31.49
CA GLU A 344 -10.83 -5.95 -30.99
C GLU A 344 -11.53 -5.10 -29.93
N PHE A 345 -12.65 -4.45 -30.29
CA PHE A 345 -13.44 -3.57 -29.41
C PHE A 345 -14.27 -4.32 -28.36
N LYS A 346 -13.57 -5.07 -27.50
CA LYS A 346 -14.08 -5.68 -26.27
C LYS A 346 -14.11 -4.66 -25.15
N THR A 347 -14.89 -4.94 -24.11
CA THR A 347 -15.06 -4.05 -22.95
C THR A 347 -13.73 -3.51 -22.37
N PRO A 348 -12.66 -4.33 -22.16
CA PRO A 348 -11.41 -3.82 -21.58
C PRO A 348 -10.75 -2.74 -22.44
N LEU A 349 -10.74 -2.91 -23.77
CA LEU A 349 -10.14 -1.94 -24.68
C LEU A 349 -10.90 -0.61 -24.68
N LEU A 350 -12.23 -0.63 -24.54
CA LEU A 350 -13.03 0.59 -24.43
C LEU A 350 -12.60 1.44 -23.22
N PHE A 351 -12.43 0.80 -22.06
CA PHE A 351 -11.93 1.48 -20.86
C PHE A 351 -10.51 2.04 -21.04
N VAL A 352 -9.61 1.31 -21.72
CA VAL A 352 -8.26 1.80 -22.05
C VAL A 352 -8.31 3.02 -22.98
N MET A 353 -9.17 3.01 -24.00
CA MET A 353 -9.32 4.18 -24.88
C MET A 353 -9.94 5.37 -24.13
N GLY A 354 -10.98 5.13 -23.32
CA GLY A 354 -11.57 6.16 -22.46
C GLY A 354 -10.54 6.78 -21.52
N PHE A 355 -9.68 5.95 -20.92
CA PHE A 355 -8.53 6.41 -20.15
C PHE A 355 -7.63 7.34 -20.98
N MET A 356 -7.19 6.91 -22.16
CA MET A 356 -6.23 7.67 -22.98
C MET A 356 -6.76 9.07 -23.35
N PHE A 357 -8.05 9.21 -23.69
CA PHE A 357 -8.63 10.51 -24.02
C PHE A 357 -8.77 11.42 -22.80
N ASN A 358 -9.31 10.93 -21.69
CA ASN A 358 -9.58 11.76 -20.52
C ASN A 358 -8.29 12.11 -19.76
N PHE A 359 -7.36 11.16 -19.67
CA PHE A 359 -6.10 11.36 -18.97
C PHE A 359 -5.21 12.43 -19.63
N LEU A 360 -5.36 12.71 -20.93
CA LEU A 360 -4.72 13.86 -21.57
C LEU A 360 -5.17 15.18 -20.94
N LEU A 361 -6.48 15.38 -20.77
CA LEU A 361 -7.03 16.57 -20.12
C LEU A 361 -6.61 16.63 -18.63
N GLY A 362 -6.63 15.48 -17.95
CA GLY A 362 -6.16 15.36 -16.57
C GLY A 362 -4.70 15.78 -16.44
N GLY A 363 -3.83 15.29 -17.32
CA GLY A 363 -2.40 15.64 -17.34
C GLY A 363 -2.16 17.12 -17.61
N ILE A 364 -2.87 17.71 -18.59
CA ILE A 364 -2.74 19.14 -18.91
C ILE A 364 -3.13 20.01 -17.70
N THR A 365 -4.27 19.69 -17.06
CA THR A 365 -4.72 20.44 -15.88
C THR A 365 -3.79 20.26 -14.68
N GLY A 366 -3.10 19.12 -14.57
CA GLY A 366 -2.04 18.91 -13.57
C GLY A 366 -0.81 19.77 -13.82
N VAL A 367 -0.40 19.93 -15.09
CA VAL A 367 0.67 20.86 -15.46
C VAL A 367 0.26 22.31 -15.19
N MET A 368 -1.01 22.67 -15.37
CA MET A 368 -1.52 24.00 -14.99
C MET A 368 -1.38 24.25 -13.48
N LEU A 369 -1.71 23.26 -12.64
CA LEU A 369 -1.51 23.33 -11.18
C LEU A 369 -0.03 23.38 -10.77
N ALA A 370 0.88 22.89 -11.61
CA ALA A 370 2.31 23.04 -11.38
C ALA A 370 2.80 24.49 -11.57
N VAL A 371 1.98 25.37 -12.15
CA VAL A 371 2.32 26.78 -12.39
C VAL A 371 1.86 27.62 -11.20
N VAL A 372 2.80 27.98 -10.32
CA VAL A 372 2.56 28.70 -9.05
C VAL A 372 1.55 29.87 -9.15
N PRO A 373 1.67 30.83 -10.09
CA PRO A 373 0.69 31.93 -10.17
C PRO A 373 -0.74 31.47 -10.48
N PHE A 374 -0.88 30.39 -11.25
CA PHE A 374 -2.18 29.80 -11.54
C PHE A 374 -2.71 29.04 -10.31
N ASP A 375 -1.85 28.21 -9.70
CA ASP A 375 -2.18 27.46 -8.49
C ASP A 375 -2.68 28.36 -7.36
N TYR A 376 -2.05 29.52 -7.14
CA TYR A 376 -2.51 30.49 -6.14
C TYR A 376 -3.99 30.89 -6.28
N GLN A 377 -4.56 30.86 -7.49
CA GLN A 377 -5.96 31.20 -7.73
C GLN A 377 -6.89 30.00 -7.51
N VAL A 378 -6.44 28.81 -7.88
CA VAL A 378 -7.31 27.62 -7.96
C VAL A 378 -7.04 26.59 -6.87
N GLN A 379 -6.00 26.76 -6.07
CA GLN A 379 -5.68 25.92 -4.94
C GLN A 379 -6.86 25.87 -3.97
N ASP A 380 -7.18 24.67 -3.50
CA ASP A 380 -8.38 24.39 -2.69
C ASP A 380 -9.73 24.84 -3.31
N SER A 381 -9.80 24.97 -4.64
CA SER A 381 -11.07 25.14 -5.37
C SER A 381 -11.57 23.81 -5.98
N TYR A 382 -12.76 23.85 -6.59
CA TYR A 382 -13.27 22.75 -7.40
C TYR A 382 -12.42 22.43 -8.64
N PHE A 383 -11.51 23.31 -9.08
CA PHE A 383 -10.58 23.00 -10.17
C PHE A 383 -9.64 21.84 -9.79
N VAL A 384 -9.09 21.88 -8.57
CA VAL A 384 -8.25 20.80 -8.03
C VAL A 384 -9.07 19.52 -7.87
N VAL A 385 -10.33 19.63 -7.41
CA VAL A 385 -11.24 18.48 -7.29
C VAL A 385 -11.49 17.84 -8.66
N ALA A 386 -11.76 18.64 -9.70
CA ALA A 386 -11.98 18.17 -11.05
C ALA A 386 -10.71 17.53 -11.64
N HIS A 387 -9.56 18.18 -11.50
CA HIS A 387 -8.26 17.64 -11.94
C HIS A 387 -7.99 16.25 -11.36
N PHE A 388 -8.08 16.13 -10.03
CA PHE A 388 -7.78 14.89 -9.34
C PHE A 388 -8.77 13.76 -9.69
N HIS A 389 -10.07 14.06 -9.83
CA HIS A 389 -11.04 13.07 -10.30
C HIS A 389 -10.84 12.70 -11.78
N ASN A 390 -10.34 13.62 -12.60
CA ASN A 390 -9.98 13.30 -13.98
C ASN A 390 -8.91 12.20 -14.03
N VAL A 391 -7.81 12.39 -13.28
CA VAL A 391 -6.70 11.42 -13.30
C VAL A 391 -6.95 10.17 -12.45
N LEU A 392 -7.85 10.20 -11.46
CA LEU A 392 -8.14 9.01 -10.64
C LEU A 392 -9.42 8.26 -11.03
N MET A 393 -10.51 8.95 -11.38
CA MET A 393 -11.75 8.26 -11.79
C MET A 393 -11.68 7.87 -13.27
N ALA A 394 -11.53 8.84 -14.18
CA ALA A 394 -11.40 8.57 -15.61
C ALA A 394 -9.99 8.10 -16.01
N GLY A 395 -9.02 8.24 -15.10
CA GLY A 395 -7.69 7.67 -15.24
C GLY A 395 -7.62 6.26 -14.65
N SER A 396 -7.08 6.15 -13.44
CA SER A 396 -6.84 4.87 -12.77
C SER A 396 -8.11 4.01 -12.57
N GLY A 397 -9.25 4.62 -12.27
CA GLY A 397 -10.52 3.93 -12.06
C GLY A 397 -11.01 3.22 -13.34
N PHE A 398 -10.91 3.89 -14.49
CA PHE A 398 -11.22 3.26 -15.78
C PHE A 398 -10.30 2.07 -16.05
N LEU A 399 -9.01 2.20 -15.74
CA LEU A 399 -8.06 1.10 -15.90
C LEU A 399 -8.24 -0.01 -14.85
N ALA A 400 -8.77 0.29 -13.67
CA ALA A 400 -9.19 -0.71 -12.69
C ALA A 400 -10.32 -1.57 -13.25
N PHE A 401 -11.30 -0.96 -13.91
CA PHE A 401 -12.35 -1.68 -14.62
C PHE A 401 -11.86 -2.38 -15.89
N ALA A 402 -10.90 -1.80 -16.63
CA ALA A 402 -10.24 -2.48 -17.73
C ALA A 402 -9.59 -3.79 -17.24
N GLY A 403 -8.83 -3.74 -16.15
CA GLY A 403 -8.24 -4.91 -15.50
C GLY A 403 -9.30 -5.89 -15.00
N LEU A 404 -10.37 -5.40 -14.37
CA LEU A 404 -11.45 -6.24 -13.88
C LEU A 404 -12.08 -7.03 -15.02
N TYR A 405 -12.49 -6.38 -16.11
CA TYR A 405 -13.08 -7.07 -17.27
C TYR A 405 -12.05 -7.92 -18.04
N TYR A 406 -10.79 -7.53 -18.07
CA TYR A 406 -9.75 -8.29 -18.76
C TYR A 406 -9.48 -9.63 -18.07
N TRP A 407 -9.29 -9.61 -16.74
CA TRP A 407 -8.98 -10.82 -15.97
C TRP A 407 -10.20 -11.47 -15.31
N TRP A 408 -11.42 -10.93 -15.45
CA TRP A 408 -12.65 -11.56 -14.96
C TRP A 408 -12.75 -13.04 -15.32
N PRO A 409 -12.49 -13.47 -16.59
CA PRO A 409 -12.55 -14.88 -16.95
C PRO A 409 -11.50 -15.72 -16.24
N LYS A 410 -10.29 -15.17 -16.06
CA LYS A 410 -9.19 -15.85 -15.38
C LYS A 410 -9.45 -15.99 -13.88
N ILE A 411 -10.05 -14.96 -13.27
CA ILE A 411 -10.34 -14.92 -11.84
C ILE A 411 -11.54 -15.80 -11.47
N THR A 412 -12.62 -15.74 -12.25
CA THR A 412 -13.91 -16.36 -11.91
C THR A 412 -14.17 -17.67 -12.64
N GLY A 413 -13.44 -17.95 -13.72
CA GLY A 413 -13.76 -19.04 -14.66
C GLY A 413 -15.01 -18.79 -15.49
N ARG A 414 -15.51 -17.55 -15.55
CA ARG A 414 -16.76 -17.20 -16.24
C ARG A 414 -16.56 -16.06 -17.23
N MET A 415 -17.27 -16.14 -18.35
CA MET A 415 -17.41 -14.99 -19.23
C MET A 415 -18.49 -14.05 -18.69
N TYR A 416 -18.29 -12.74 -18.84
CA TYR A 416 -19.33 -11.74 -18.58
C TYR A 416 -20.05 -11.37 -19.89
N PRO A 417 -21.32 -10.92 -19.81
CA PRO A 417 -22.02 -10.41 -20.97
C PRO A 417 -21.43 -9.06 -21.43
N GLU A 418 -20.84 -9.04 -22.62
CA GLU A 418 -20.24 -7.84 -23.24
C GLU A 418 -21.22 -6.65 -23.32
N PHE A 419 -22.52 -6.91 -23.47
CA PHE A 419 -23.55 -5.87 -23.49
C PHE A 419 -23.53 -4.99 -22.22
N TRP A 420 -23.59 -5.62 -21.05
CA TRP A 420 -23.58 -4.88 -19.78
C TRP A 420 -22.22 -4.26 -19.49
N GLY A 421 -21.12 -4.88 -19.93
CA GLY A 421 -19.78 -4.28 -19.87
C GLY A 421 -19.69 -2.97 -20.67
N LYS A 422 -20.26 -2.93 -21.88
CA LYS A 422 -20.31 -1.74 -22.73
C LYS A 422 -21.24 -0.66 -22.20
N ILE A 423 -22.41 -1.04 -21.67
CA ILE A 423 -23.32 -0.09 -21.02
C ILE A 423 -22.63 0.57 -19.83
N HIS A 424 -21.99 -0.23 -18.97
CA HIS A 424 -21.23 0.28 -17.84
C HIS A 424 -20.18 1.30 -18.31
N PHE A 425 -19.37 0.96 -19.32
CA PHE A 425 -18.39 1.88 -19.89
C PHE A 425 -19.01 3.22 -20.33
N TRP A 426 -20.07 3.19 -21.14
CA TRP A 426 -20.67 4.42 -21.68
C TRP A 426 -21.33 5.28 -20.60
N LEU A 427 -22.02 4.66 -19.63
CA LEU A 427 -22.58 5.37 -18.48
C LEU A 427 -21.47 6.00 -17.63
N PHE A 428 -20.36 5.29 -17.42
CA PHE A 428 -19.22 5.84 -16.69
C PHE A 428 -18.56 6.99 -17.43
N LEU A 429 -18.34 6.87 -18.74
CA LEU A 429 -17.75 7.94 -19.55
C LEU A 429 -18.62 9.20 -19.55
N VAL A 430 -19.90 9.06 -19.86
CA VAL A 430 -20.84 10.20 -19.90
C VAL A 430 -21.04 10.77 -18.50
N GLY A 431 -21.29 9.93 -17.51
CA GLY A 431 -21.46 10.36 -16.12
C GLY A 431 -20.23 11.09 -15.59
N TYR A 432 -19.02 10.62 -15.90
CA TYR A 432 -17.78 11.28 -15.55
C TYR A 432 -17.69 12.69 -16.17
N LEU A 433 -17.89 12.80 -17.48
CA LEU A 433 -17.82 14.09 -18.18
C LEU A 433 -18.82 15.08 -17.61
N VAL A 434 -20.08 14.66 -17.42
CA VAL A 434 -21.15 15.51 -16.88
C VAL A 434 -20.92 15.84 -15.41
N THR A 435 -20.25 14.97 -14.64
CA THR A 435 -19.93 15.25 -13.22
C THR A 435 -18.81 16.28 -13.08
N PHE A 436 -17.69 16.08 -13.78
CA PHE A 436 -16.44 16.76 -13.45
C PHE A 436 -16.06 17.89 -14.41
N MET A 437 -16.57 17.91 -15.66
CA MET A 437 -16.35 19.05 -16.54
C MET A 437 -16.95 20.36 -15.98
N PRO A 438 -18.19 20.36 -15.41
CA PRO A 438 -18.72 21.53 -14.73
C PRO A 438 -17.87 21.98 -13.55
N GLN A 439 -17.18 21.05 -12.87
CA GLN A 439 -16.36 21.37 -11.70
C GLN A 439 -15.09 22.13 -12.04
N TYR A 440 -14.49 21.92 -13.23
CA TYR A 440 -13.41 22.78 -13.69
C TYR A 440 -13.87 24.23 -13.79
N VAL A 441 -15.06 24.46 -14.36
CA VAL A 441 -15.65 25.80 -14.49
C VAL A 441 -16.00 26.38 -13.11
N LEU A 442 -16.57 25.59 -12.20
CA LEU A 442 -16.81 26.01 -10.81
C LEU A 442 -15.52 26.47 -10.12
N GLY A 443 -14.41 25.78 -10.35
CA GLY A 443 -13.10 26.18 -9.85
C GLY A 443 -12.63 27.53 -10.41
N PHE A 444 -12.77 27.75 -11.72
CA PHE A 444 -12.50 29.05 -12.35
C PHE A 444 -13.38 30.17 -11.83
N LEU A 445 -14.63 29.85 -11.46
CA LEU A 445 -15.56 30.79 -10.83
C LEU A 445 -15.31 30.98 -9.33
N GLY A 446 -14.23 30.42 -8.79
CA GLY A 446 -13.81 30.61 -7.40
C GLY A 446 -14.59 29.77 -6.38
N MET A 447 -15.27 28.70 -6.79
CA MET A 447 -15.97 27.82 -5.83
C MET A 447 -14.96 27.01 -5.00
N PRO A 448 -14.87 27.22 -3.67
CA PRO A 448 -13.97 26.47 -2.82
C PRO A 448 -14.43 25.02 -2.68
N ARG A 449 -13.50 24.10 -2.49
CA ARG A 449 -13.81 22.70 -2.15
C ARG A 449 -14.14 22.57 -0.66
N ARG A 450 -14.65 21.39 -0.25
CA ARG A 450 -15.00 21.07 1.16
C ARG A 450 -16.10 21.95 1.76
N TYR A 451 -16.85 22.68 0.93
CA TYR A 451 -18.02 23.43 1.36
C TYR A 451 -19.26 22.54 1.31
N TYR A 452 -20.00 22.47 2.41
CA TYR A 452 -21.26 21.73 2.49
C TYR A 452 -22.42 22.48 1.82
N THR A 453 -22.29 23.79 1.58
CA THR A 453 -23.31 24.62 0.94
C THR A 453 -22.70 25.84 0.25
N TYR A 454 -23.52 26.54 -0.56
CA TYR A 454 -23.17 27.75 -1.28
C TYR A 454 -24.40 28.67 -1.42
N PRO A 455 -24.22 29.99 -1.63
CA PRO A 455 -25.31 30.96 -1.63
C PRO A 455 -26.16 30.91 -2.92
N ASP A 456 -27.46 31.23 -2.81
CA ASP A 456 -28.45 31.16 -3.90
C ASP A 456 -28.26 32.23 -5.00
N GLY A 457 -27.53 33.32 -4.71
CA GLY A 457 -27.30 34.42 -5.65
C GLY A 457 -26.32 34.15 -6.81
N LEU A 458 -25.69 32.98 -6.86
CA LEU A 458 -24.69 32.63 -7.87
C LEU A 458 -25.28 31.69 -8.93
N TYR A 459 -26.02 32.26 -9.90
CA TYR A 459 -26.76 31.48 -10.91
C TYR A 459 -25.93 30.39 -11.60
N LEU A 460 -24.70 30.71 -12.03
CA LEU A 460 -23.82 29.73 -12.69
C LEU A 460 -23.39 28.60 -11.73
N TRP A 461 -23.18 28.90 -10.44
CA TRP A 461 -22.86 27.86 -9.46
C TRP A 461 -24.03 26.89 -9.30
N ASN A 462 -25.26 27.39 -9.24
CA ASN A 462 -26.47 26.57 -9.14
C ASN A 462 -26.56 25.60 -10.34
N GLN A 463 -26.45 26.12 -11.57
CA GLN A 463 -26.56 25.31 -12.80
C GLN A 463 -25.44 24.27 -12.92
N LEU A 464 -24.20 24.65 -12.64
CA LEU A 464 -23.04 23.76 -12.77
C LEU A 464 -23.05 22.68 -11.68
N ASN A 465 -23.43 23.00 -10.45
CA ASN A 465 -23.57 22.01 -9.38
C ASN A 465 -24.73 21.04 -9.65
N PHE A 466 -25.86 21.53 -10.12
CA PHE A 466 -27.00 20.69 -10.51
C PHE A 466 -26.61 19.71 -11.64
N THR A 467 -25.93 20.23 -12.67
CA THR A 467 -25.39 19.42 -13.77
C THR A 467 -24.40 18.37 -13.26
N SER A 468 -23.47 18.77 -12.38
CA SER A 468 -22.53 17.85 -11.75
C SER A 468 -23.25 16.74 -10.97
N THR A 469 -24.34 17.07 -10.28
CA THR A 469 -25.14 16.09 -9.55
C THR A 469 -25.88 15.12 -10.49
N ILE A 470 -26.43 15.59 -11.62
CA ILE A 470 -26.98 14.69 -12.65
C ILE A 470 -25.92 13.70 -13.14
N GLY A 471 -24.71 14.18 -13.41
CA GLY A 471 -23.58 13.33 -13.79
C GLY A 471 -23.30 12.25 -12.75
N ALA A 472 -23.36 12.59 -11.46
CA ALA A 472 -23.13 11.65 -10.37
C ALA A 472 -24.21 10.55 -10.31
N PHE A 473 -25.47 10.87 -10.63
CA PHE A 473 -26.53 9.87 -10.77
C PHE A 473 -26.32 8.97 -12.00
N ILE A 474 -25.82 9.50 -13.12
CA ILE A 474 -25.46 8.69 -14.29
C ILE A 474 -24.32 7.72 -13.94
N LEU A 475 -23.31 8.16 -13.18
CA LEU A 475 -22.28 7.28 -12.63
C LEU A 475 -22.88 6.19 -11.74
N ALA A 476 -23.84 6.53 -10.87
CA ALA A 476 -24.52 5.54 -10.03
C ALA A 476 -25.27 4.48 -10.88
N LEU A 477 -25.93 4.89 -11.96
CA LEU A 477 -26.55 3.97 -12.94
C LEU A 477 -25.50 3.07 -13.61
N GLY A 478 -24.33 3.61 -13.95
CA GLY A 478 -23.21 2.82 -14.45
C GLY A 478 -22.72 1.79 -13.42
N GLY A 479 -22.69 2.14 -12.14
CA GLY A 479 -22.35 1.23 -11.05
C GLY A 479 -23.37 0.10 -10.91
N ILE A 480 -24.66 0.40 -11.10
CA ILE A 480 -25.72 -0.61 -11.18
C ILE A 480 -25.52 -1.53 -12.39
N ALA A 481 -25.21 -0.97 -13.57
CA ALA A 481 -24.94 -1.77 -14.77
C ALA A 481 -23.72 -2.69 -14.59
N TRP A 482 -22.68 -2.24 -13.89
CA TRP A 482 -21.54 -3.07 -13.49
C TRP A 482 -21.96 -4.24 -12.60
N VAL A 483 -22.76 -3.98 -11.56
CA VAL A 483 -23.28 -5.03 -10.67
C VAL A 483 -24.13 -6.03 -11.46
N ILE A 484 -24.96 -5.57 -12.39
CA ILE A 484 -25.74 -6.45 -13.27
C ILE A 484 -24.81 -7.32 -14.12
N ALA A 485 -23.74 -6.77 -14.72
CA ALA A 485 -22.77 -7.54 -15.49
C ALA A 485 -22.13 -8.67 -14.66
N VAL A 486 -21.78 -8.37 -13.41
CA VAL A 486 -21.23 -9.34 -12.46
C VAL A 486 -22.25 -10.44 -12.14
N LEU A 487 -23.48 -10.08 -11.77
CA LEU A 487 -24.54 -11.03 -11.42
C LEU A 487 -24.89 -11.93 -12.62
N GLU A 488 -25.03 -11.36 -13.80
CA GLU A 488 -25.33 -12.11 -15.02
C GLU A 488 -24.20 -13.05 -15.44
N SER A 489 -22.93 -12.68 -15.21
CA SER A 489 -21.81 -13.60 -15.46
C SER A 489 -21.92 -14.89 -14.63
N PHE A 490 -22.34 -14.77 -13.36
CA PHE A 490 -22.56 -15.94 -12.50
C PHE A 490 -23.85 -16.70 -12.83
N ARG A 491 -24.90 -16.02 -13.30
CA ARG A 491 -26.19 -16.64 -13.68
C ARG A 491 -26.13 -17.41 -15.00
N GLN A 492 -25.55 -16.81 -16.04
CA GLN A 492 -25.45 -17.42 -17.39
C GLN A 492 -24.50 -18.62 -17.41
N ASN A 493 -23.57 -18.68 -16.45
CA ASN A 493 -22.73 -19.86 -16.21
C ASN A 493 -21.88 -20.27 -17.43
N VAL A 494 -21.58 -19.34 -18.35
CA VAL A 494 -20.72 -19.58 -19.51
C VAL A 494 -19.27 -19.76 -19.02
N LYS A 495 -18.72 -20.97 -19.18
CA LYS A 495 -17.36 -21.29 -18.76
C LYS A 495 -16.34 -20.51 -19.58
N ALA A 496 -15.37 -19.90 -18.91
CA ALA A 496 -14.24 -19.26 -19.56
C ALA A 496 -13.24 -20.30 -20.08
N PRO A 497 -12.71 -20.16 -21.30
CA PRO A 497 -11.54 -20.91 -21.73
C PRO A 497 -10.28 -20.40 -21.00
N ASP A 498 -9.17 -21.11 -21.16
CA ASP A 498 -7.88 -20.78 -20.56
C ASP A 498 -7.33 -19.45 -21.08
N ASN A 499 -7.48 -19.20 -22.38
CA ASN A 499 -7.04 -17.98 -23.06
C ASN A 499 -8.18 -17.36 -23.91
N PRO A 500 -9.16 -16.67 -23.30
CA PRO A 500 -10.32 -16.13 -24.00
C PRO A 500 -10.01 -15.00 -24.98
N TRP A 501 -8.88 -14.31 -24.78
CA TRP A 501 -8.48 -13.13 -25.55
C TRP A 501 -7.31 -13.39 -26.51
N GLY A 502 -6.77 -14.61 -26.52
CA GLY A 502 -5.55 -14.92 -27.25
C GLY A 502 -4.30 -14.16 -26.75
N GLY A 503 -4.23 -13.86 -25.45
CA GLY A 503 -3.11 -13.17 -24.81
C GLY A 503 -1.79 -13.94 -24.90
N TYR A 504 -0.68 -13.24 -24.67
CA TYR A 504 0.67 -13.73 -24.98
C TYR A 504 1.55 -14.05 -23.77
N THR A 505 1.07 -13.73 -22.58
CA THR A 505 1.76 -13.82 -21.28
C THR A 505 1.31 -15.06 -20.50
N LEU A 506 2.09 -15.47 -19.49
CA LEU A 506 1.97 -16.79 -18.86
C LEU A 506 0.68 -17.02 -18.07
N GLU A 507 -0.02 -15.98 -17.60
CA GLU A 507 -1.31 -16.15 -16.93
C GLU A 507 -2.39 -16.78 -17.81
N TRP A 508 -2.21 -16.70 -19.13
CA TRP A 508 -3.09 -17.34 -20.12
C TRP A 508 -2.71 -18.78 -20.46
N ALA A 509 -1.61 -19.31 -19.90
CA ALA A 509 -1.15 -20.68 -20.09
C ALA A 509 -1.67 -21.66 -19.02
N THR A 510 -2.55 -21.21 -18.13
CA THR A 510 -3.21 -22.02 -17.09
C THR A 510 -4.72 -22.00 -17.25
N THR A 511 -5.43 -22.86 -16.52
CA THR A 511 -6.89 -22.96 -16.57
C THR A 511 -7.60 -21.70 -16.06
N SER A 512 -8.91 -21.61 -16.28
CA SER A 512 -9.75 -20.51 -15.81
C SER A 512 -10.87 -21.02 -14.88
N PRO A 513 -10.78 -20.84 -13.54
CA PRO A 513 -9.65 -20.27 -12.81
C PRO A 513 -8.44 -21.22 -12.77
N PRO A 514 -7.23 -20.72 -12.42
CA PRO A 514 -6.05 -21.56 -12.25
C PRO A 514 -6.23 -22.57 -11.11
N PRO A 515 -5.60 -23.76 -11.17
CA PRO A 515 -5.53 -24.66 -10.03
C PRO A 515 -4.68 -24.03 -8.91
N SER A 516 -4.75 -24.58 -7.69
CA SER A 516 -3.99 -24.06 -6.54
C SER A 516 -2.49 -23.95 -6.80
N TYR A 517 -1.94 -24.90 -7.57
CA TYR A 517 -0.53 -24.96 -7.95
C TYR A 517 -0.14 -24.15 -9.19
N ASN A 518 -1.08 -23.43 -9.82
CA ASN A 518 -0.94 -22.68 -11.07
C ASN A 518 -0.56 -23.51 -12.29
N PHE A 519 0.65 -24.04 -12.32
CA PHE A 519 1.25 -24.75 -13.45
C PHE A 519 1.82 -26.10 -13.01
N ALA A 520 1.36 -27.17 -13.66
CA ALA A 520 1.94 -28.51 -13.56
C ALA A 520 2.84 -28.80 -14.77
N VAL A 521 3.65 -27.82 -15.16
CA VAL A 521 4.58 -27.92 -16.29
C VAL A 521 5.91 -27.27 -15.93
N ASN A 522 7.00 -27.77 -16.51
CA ASN A 522 8.25 -27.03 -16.59
C ASN A 522 8.25 -26.22 -17.89
N PHE A 523 8.39 -24.90 -17.75
CA PHE A 523 8.45 -24.00 -18.89
C PHE A 523 9.77 -24.15 -19.67
N PRO A 524 9.75 -23.89 -20.99
CA PRO A 524 10.97 -23.69 -21.75
C PRO A 524 11.85 -22.60 -21.11
N ARG A 525 13.16 -22.82 -21.05
CA ARG A 525 14.12 -21.88 -20.44
C ARG A 525 14.49 -20.70 -21.35
N VAL A 526 13.95 -20.65 -22.56
CA VAL A 526 14.27 -19.62 -23.55
C VAL A 526 13.14 -18.60 -23.60
N PHE A 527 13.42 -17.38 -23.15
CA PHE A 527 12.51 -16.22 -23.21
C PHE A 527 13.09 -15.17 -24.17
N LYS A 528 12.65 -15.19 -25.44
CA LYS A 528 13.15 -14.23 -26.46
C LYS A 528 12.56 -12.84 -26.30
N SER A 529 11.30 -12.74 -25.90
CA SER A 529 10.61 -11.49 -25.58
C SER A 529 9.80 -11.60 -24.28
N GLU A 530 9.07 -10.55 -23.97
CA GLU A 530 8.06 -10.49 -22.91
C GLU A 530 6.74 -11.24 -23.25
N ARG A 531 6.67 -11.88 -24.42
CA ARG A 531 5.50 -12.60 -24.94
C ARG A 531 5.80 -14.09 -25.15
N PRO A 532 6.06 -14.86 -24.09
CA PRO A 532 6.54 -16.24 -24.19
C PRO A 532 5.61 -17.15 -24.98
N LEU A 533 4.28 -17.01 -24.87
CA LEU A 533 3.35 -17.90 -25.58
C LEU A 533 3.45 -17.74 -27.09
N TYR A 534 3.69 -16.51 -27.57
CA TYR A 534 3.87 -16.23 -28.99
C TYR A 534 5.19 -16.81 -29.52
N ASP A 535 6.28 -16.61 -28.78
CA ASP A 535 7.61 -17.06 -29.18
C ASP A 535 7.69 -18.59 -29.19
N TRP A 536 7.12 -19.24 -28.16
CA TRP A 536 7.11 -20.70 -28.05
C TRP A 536 6.24 -21.37 -29.11
N GLU A 537 5.08 -20.80 -29.42
CA GLU A 537 4.23 -21.28 -30.52
C GLU A 537 4.98 -21.23 -31.86
N LYS A 538 5.67 -20.12 -32.15
CA LYS A 538 6.47 -19.96 -33.37
C LYS A 538 7.63 -20.94 -33.48
N GLU A 539 8.24 -21.29 -32.35
CA GLU A 539 9.40 -22.18 -32.31
C GLU A 539 9.03 -23.66 -32.10
N GLY A 540 7.74 -23.96 -31.94
CA GLY A 540 7.28 -25.31 -31.59
C GLY A 540 7.73 -25.77 -30.19
N LEU A 541 8.12 -24.84 -29.31
CA LEU A 541 8.50 -25.15 -27.94
C LEU A 541 7.24 -25.41 -27.10
N LYS A 542 7.23 -26.50 -26.35
CA LYS A 542 6.11 -26.87 -25.47
C LYS A 542 6.60 -27.06 -24.04
N PRO A 543 5.87 -26.58 -23.03
CA PRO A 543 6.14 -26.92 -21.64
C PRO A 543 6.06 -28.44 -21.43
N THR A 544 6.95 -28.99 -20.61
CA THR A 544 6.94 -30.43 -20.30
C THR A 544 6.11 -30.68 -19.04
N PRO A 545 5.13 -31.62 -19.05
CA PRO A 545 4.32 -31.92 -17.88
C PRO A 545 5.13 -32.34 -16.65
N VAL A 546 4.65 -31.97 -15.47
CA VAL A 546 5.17 -32.36 -14.15
C VAL A 546 4.06 -33.04 -13.38
N SER A 547 4.40 -34.09 -12.61
CA SER A 547 3.43 -34.75 -11.74
C SER A 547 2.95 -33.79 -10.66
N VAL A 548 1.63 -33.70 -10.47
CA VAL A 548 1.04 -32.87 -9.39
C VAL A 548 1.47 -33.38 -8.01
N ALA A 549 1.79 -34.67 -7.88
CA ALA A 549 2.26 -35.25 -6.62
C ALA A 549 3.61 -34.69 -6.15
N ASP A 550 4.44 -34.20 -7.08
CA ASP A 550 5.76 -33.63 -6.80
C ASP A 550 5.69 -32.11 -6.53
N ILE A 551 4.48 -31.55 -6.50
CA ILE A 551 4.26 -30.12 -6.27
C ILE A 551 3.93 -29.88 -4.80
N HIS A 552 4.81 -29.13 -4.14
CA HIS A 552 4.61 -28.70 -2.77
C HIS A 552 4.02 -27.29 -2.71
N LEU A 553 2.96 -27.13 -1.93
CA LEU A 553 2.28 -25.86 -1.69
C LEU A 553 2.39 -25.47 -0.21
N PRO A 554 2.40 -24.17 0.11
CA PRO A 554 2.40 -23.72 1.50
C PRO A 554 1.19 -24.26 2.27
N ALA A 555 1.43 -24.78 3.47
CA ALA A 555 0.41 -25.38 4.31
C ALA A 555 -0.57 -24.31 4.84
N PRO A 556 -1.89 -24.59 4.85
CA PRO A 556 -2.87 -23.69 5.46
C PRO A 556 -2.59 -23.43 6.94
N THR A 557 -2.83 -22.20 7.40
CA THR A 557 -2.64 -21.84 8.81
C THR A 557 -3.45 -20.62 9.21
N VAL A 558 -4.04 -20.66 10.41
CA VAL A 558 -4.86 -19.56 10.95
C VAL A 558 -4.04 -18.42 11.55
N TRP A 559 -2.73 -18.63 11.77
CA TRP A 559 -1.93 -17.68 12.56
C TRP A 559 -1.77 -16.30 11.90
N PRO A 560 -1.59 -16.15 10.58
CA PRO A 560 -1.64 -14.85 9.93
C PRO A 560 -2.92 -14.07 10.25
N PHE A 561 -4.07 -14.74 10.18
CA PHE A 561 -5.36 -14.15 10.54
C PHE A 561 -5.42 -13.76 12.03
N MET A 562 -5.03 -14.67 12.94
CA MET A 562 -5.08 -14.38 14.40
C MET A 562 -4.11 -13.28 14.82
N THR A 563 -2.94 -13.19 14.19
CA THR A 563 -2.01 -12.08 14.40
C THR A 563 -2.63 -10.75 13.93
N ALA A 564 -3.33 -10.74 12.79
CA ALA A 564 -4.07 -9.56 12.33
C ALA A 564 -5.25 -9.22 13.28
N VAL A 565 -5.96 -10.21 13.84
CA VAL A 565 -6.99 -10.00 14.87
C VAL A 565 -6.40 -9.36 16.12
N GLY A 566 -5.21 -9.79 16.56
CA GLY A 566 -4.50 -9.15 17.67
C GLY A 566 -4.27 -7.65 17.42
N LEU A 567 -3.86 -7.28 16.19
CA LEU A 567 -3.68 -5.88 15.78
C LEU A 567 -4.98 -5.10 15.58
N LEU A 568 -6.07 -5.76 15.18
CA LEU A 568 -7.40 -5.14 15.14
C LEU A 568 -7.83 -4.72 16.55
N ILE A 569 -7.77 -5.66 17.50
CA ILE A 569 -8.19 -5.44 18.89
C ILE A 569 -7.30 -4.37 19.55
N SER A 570 -5.97 -4.48 19.39
CA SER A 570 -5.06 -3.46 19.93
C SER A 570 -5.22 -2.12 19.21
N GLY A 571 -5.52 -2.10 17.91
CA GLY A 571 -5.81 -0.89 17.15
C GLY A 571 -7.02 -0.12 17.69
N VAL A 572 -8.12 -0.82 17.99
CA VAL A 572 -9.26 -0.23 18.70
C VAL A 572 -8.83 0.28 20.08
N GLY A 573 -8.05 -0.51 20.83
CA GLY A 573 -7.50 -0.09 22.14
C GLY A 573 -6.60 1.15 22.09
N LEU A 574 -5.80 1.31 21.04
CA LEU A 574 -4.92 2.46 20.80
C LEU A 574 -5.70 3.72 20.42
N ALA A 575 -6.82 3.55 19.69
CA ALA A 575 -7.70 4.66 19.31
C ALA A 575 -8.51 5.16 20.51
N LEU A 576 -8.90 4.27 21.42
CA LEU A 576 -9.55 4.61 22.68
C LEU A 576 -8.57 5.22 23.70
N PRO A 577 -9.05 5.76 24.84
CA PRO A 577 -8.16 6.13 25.95
C PRO A 577 -7.30 4.93 26.37
N TRP A 578 -6.00 5.15 26.56
CA TRP A 578 -5.04 4.07 26.86
C TRP A 578 -5.19 3.53 28.28
N THR A 579 -5.76 4.33 29.19
CA THR A 579 -6.05 3.95 30.58
C THR A 579 -7.53 4.10 30.88
N VAL A 580 -8.04 3.21 31.73
CA VAL A 580 -9.38 3.29 32.33
C VAL A 580 -9.20 3.19 33.84
N GLY A 581 -9.33 4.31 34.54
CA GLY A 581 -8.87 4.43 35.92
C GLY A 581 -7.35 4.27 36.00
N ASN A 582 -6.87 3.38 36.89
CA ASN A 582 -5.44 3.12 37.09
C ASN A 582 -4.89 1.96 36.24
N SER A 583 -5.71 1.37 35.38
CA SER A 583 -5.34 0.19 34.58
C SER A 583 -5.26 0.53 33.09
N LEU A 584 -4.40 -0.18 32.36
CA LEU A 584 -4.40 -0.15 30.91
C LEU A 584 -5.76 -0.61 30.35
N ASN A 585 -6.15 -0.04 29.22
CA ASN A 585 -7.35 -0.41 28.51
C ASN A 585 -7.35 -1.91 28.19
N GLY A 586 -8.43 -2.62 28.55
CA GLY A 586 -8.58 -4.06 28.34
C GLY A 586 -8.45 -4.48 26.87
N TRP A 587 -8.93 -3.66 25.92
CA TRP A 587 -8.75 -3.89 24.49
C TRP A 587 -7.26 -3.93 24.12
N LEU A 588 -6.48 -2.99 24.63
CA LEU A 588 -5.05 -2.91 24.36
C LEU A 588 -4.31 -4.14 24.89
N VAL A 589 -4.59 -4.53 26.14
CA VAL A 589 -3.97 -5.70 26.78
C VAL A 589 -4.31 -7.00 26.05
N VAL A 590 -5.60 -7.26 25.80
CA VAL A 590 -6.06 -8.47 25.10
C VAL A 590 -5.50 -8.52 23.67
N GLY A 591 -5.49 -7.39 22.97
CA GLY A 591 -4.94 -7.29 21.61
C GLY A 591 -3.45 -7.62 21.56
N ILE A 592 -2.64 -7.02 22.44
CA ILE A 592 -1.19 -7.26 22.51
C ILE A 592 -0.89 -8.72 22.87
N LEU A 593 -1.56 -9.29 23.88
CA LEU A 593 -1.36 -10.69 24.26
C LEU A 593 -1.73 -11.63 23.11
N THR A 594 -2.86 -11.38 22.43
CA THR A 594 -3.29 -12.16 21.27
C THR A 594 -2.29 -12.06 20.12
N PHE A 595 -1.77 -10.86 19.86
CA PHE A 595 -0.78 -10.61 18.82
C PHE A 595 0.52 -11.37 19.09
N ILE A 596 1.12 -11.20 20.27
CA ILE A 596 2.38 -11.86 20.64
C ILE A 596 2.21 -13.37 20.61
N TYR A 597 1.17 -13.89 21.27
CA TYR A 597 0.91 -15.34 21.28
C TYR A 597 0.80 -15.89 19.86
N SER A 598 -0.03 -15.29 19.01
CA SER A 598 -0.25 -15.75 17.63
C SER A 598 1.02 -15.67 16.79
N LEU A 599 1.86 -14.66 17.00
CA LEU A 599 3.14 -14.50 16.31
C LEU A 599 4.13 -15.62 16.65
N PHE A 600 4.26 -15.99 17.93
CA PHE A 600 5.08 -17.15 18.32
C PHE A 600 4.53 -18.47 17.76
N ARG A 601 3.21 -18.65 17.76
CA ARG A 601 2.58 -19.82 17.16
C ARG A 601 2.78 -19.89 15.64
N TRP A 602 2.77 -18.74 14.96
CA TRP A 602 3.12 -18.63 13.55
C TRP A 602 4.58 -19.02 13.31
N ALA A 603 5.53 -18.40 14.02
CA ALA A 603 6.96 -18.68 13.83
C ALA A 603 7.30 -20.16 14.03
N LEU A 604 6.62 -20.84 14.95
CA LEU A 604 6.81 -22.27 15.19
C LEU A 604 6.07 -23.17 14.19
N ARG A 605 5.22 -22.66 13.29
CA ARG A 605 4.53 -23.48 12.28
C ARG A 605 5.42 -23.67 11.05
N PRO A 606 5.73 -24.92 10.63
CA PRO A 606 6.41 -25.17 9.36
C PRO A 606 5.63 -24.60 8.17
N GLU A 607 6.34 -24.16 7.14
CA GLU A 607 5.71 -23.63 5.93
C GLU A 607 5.09 -24.72 5.07
N TYR A 608 5.76 -25.86 4.96
CA TYR A 608 5.34 -27.02 4.20
C TYR A 608 5.20 -28.21 5.13
N ASP A 609 4.27 -29.13 4.82
CA ASP A 609 4.10 -30.35 5.61
C ASP A 609 5.20 -31.40 5.33
N GLN A 610 6.03 -31.17 4.30
CA GLN A 610 7.17 -32.00 3.93
C GLN A 610 8.39 -31.11 3.62
N PRO A 611 9.63 -31.63 3.71
CA PRO A 611 10.82 -30.88 3.29
C PRO A 611 10.76 -30.51 1.81
N VAL A 612 11.01 -29.24 1.49
CA VAL A 612 10.99 -28.72 0.11
C VAL A 612 12.32 -28.09 -0.21
N GLU A 613 12.88 -28.44 -1.37
CA GLU A 613 14.03 -27.70 -1.90
C GLU A 613 13.57 -26.38 -2.52
N HIS A 614 14.02 -25.28 -1.93
CA HIS A 614 13.74 -23.94 -2.44
C HIS A 614 14.76 -23.54 -3.50
N HIS A 615 14.28 -23.22 -4.70
CA HIS A 615 15.08 -22.54 -5.71
C HIS A 615 14.78 -21.04 -5.68
N THR A 616 15.82 -20.21 -5.62
CA THR A 616 15.71 -18.77 -5.82
C THR A 616 16.70 -18.31 -6.87
N VAL A 617 16.30 -17.33 -7.69
CA VAL A 617 17.15 -16.78 -8.76
C VAL A 617 18.44 -16.16 -8.23
N THR A 618 18.44 -15.61 -7.02
CA THR A 618 19.60 -14.92 -6.42
C THR A 618 20.47 -15.82 -5.54
N GLY A 619 20.00 -17.03 -5.20
CA GLY A 619 20.61 -17.88 -4.17
C GLY A 619 20.41 -17.38 -2.73
N LYS A 620 19.71 -16.25 -2.51
CA LYS A 620 19.29 -15.79 -1.18
C LYS A 620 17.91 -16.32 -0.85
N SER A 621 17.63 -16.55 0.44
CA SER A 621 16.31 -16.98 0.88
C SER A 621 15.26 -15.90 0.63
N ASN A 622 13.99 -16.30 0.51
CA ASN A 622 12.87 -15.35 0.38
C ASN A 622 12.72 -14.47 1.61
N ALA A 623 12.99 -15.00 2.81
CA ALA A 623 12.95 -14.24 4.05
C ALA A 623 14.02 -13.14 4.08
N TRP A 624 15.24 -13.46 3.63
CA TRP A 624 16.32 -12.47 3.52
C TRP A 624 15.97 -11.36 2.53
N VAL A 625 15.54 -11.72 1.31
CA VAL A 625 15.21 -10.72 0.27
C VAL A 625 14.00 -9.87 0.66
N GLY A 626 12.97 -10.50 1.25
CA GLY A 626 11.80 -9.78 1.75
C GLY A 626 12.15 -8.79 2.85
N MET A 627 12.97 -9.19 3.82
CA MET A 627 13.44 -8.27 4.87
C MET A 627 14.32 -7.15 4.29
N ALA A 628 15.18 -7.44 3.31
CA ALA A 628 16.05 -6.43 2.71
C ALA A 628 15.24 -5.31 2.05
N TRP A 629 14.16 -5.67 1.35
CA TRP A 629 13.22 -4.69 0.80
C TRP A 629 12.41 -3.98 1.88
N PHE A 630 11.96 -4.68 2.92
CA PHE A 630 11.23 -4.06 4.03
C PHE A 630 12.07 -2.99 4.75
N ILE A 631 13.36 -3.25 4.98
CA ILE A 631 14.31 -2.32 5.62
C ILE A 631 14.42 -0.97 4.88
N VAL A 632 14.18 -0.93 3.56
CA VAL A 632 14.13 0.34 2.80
C VAL A 632 13.11 1.30 3.39
N SER A 633 11.98 0.78 3.89
CA SER A 633 10.94 1.60 4.52
C SER A 633 11.35 2.16 5.87
N GLU A 634 12.12 1.41 6.64
CA GLU A 634 12.62 1.86 7.94
C GLU A 634 13.67 2.96 7.79
N ILE A 635 14.57 2.80 6.81
CA ILE A 635 15.54 3.85 6.46
C ILE A 635 14.81 5.14 6.08
N ALA A 636 13.72 5.04 5.30
CA ALA A 636 12.94 6.20 4.91
C ALA A 636 12.19 6.82 6.11
N LEU A 637 11.61 6.00 7.01
CA LEU A 637 10.87 6.46 8.19
C LEU A 637 11.76 7.25 9.15
N PHE A 638 12.91 6.70 9.53
CA PHE A 638 13.88 7.44 10.33
C PHE A 638 14.44 8.63 9.56
N GLY A 639 14.71 8.47 8.27
CA GLY A 639 15.21 9.54 7.41
C GLY A 639 14.32 10.79 7.41
N ILE A 640 12.99 10.63 7.23
CA ILE A 640 12.07 11.77 7.19
C ILE A 640 11.88 12.43 8.57
N LEU A 641 11.81 11.63 9.64
CA LEU A 641 11.70 12.17 11.01
C LEU A 641 12.97 12.91 11.42
N ILE A 642 14.15 12.35 11.12
CA ILE A 642 15.44 12.99 11.35
C ILE A 642 15.53 14.26 10.51
N ALA A 643 15.14 14.25 9.23
CA ALA A 643 15.12 15.46 8.40
C ALA A 643 14.25 16.57 9.00
N GLY A 644 13.06 16.24 9.51
CA GLY A 644 12.21 17.19 10.22
C GLY A 644 12.84 17.74 11.49
N TYR A 645 13.49 16.89 12.29
CA TYR A 645 14.23 17.33 13.47
C TYR A 645 15.44 18.23 13.11
N LEU A 646 16.24 17.85 12.10
CA LEU A 646 17.38 18.62 11.64
C LEU A 646 16.94 20.00 11.16
N TYR A 647 15.83 20.08 10.42
CA TYR A 647 15.23 21.34 10.01
C TYR A 647 14.89 22.21 11.23
N LEU A 648 14.12 21.69 12.19
CA LEU A 648 13.72 22.43 13.39
C LEU A 648 14.92 22.86 14.24
N ARG A 649 15.94 22.02 14.36
CA ARG A 649 17.16 22.31 15.15
C ARG A 649 18.05 23.34 14.45
N LEU A 650 18.29 23.21 13.16
CA LEU A 650 19.12 24.14 12.38
C LEU A 650 18.46 25.52 12.21
N ALA A 651 17.13 25.56 12.17
CA ALA A 651 16.36 26.81 12.21
C ALA A 651 16.35 27.47 13.60
N GLY A 652 16.91 26.83 14.63
CA GLY A 652 17.01 27.37 15.99
C GLY A 652 15.77 27.15 16.86
N HIS A 653 14.76 26.41 16.38
CA HIS A 653 13.53 26.15 17.12
C HIS A 653 13.67 25.04 18.17
N ALA A 654 14.47 24.01 17.90
CA ALA A 654 14.63 22.85 18.77
C ALA A 654 16.02 22.84 19.46
N THR A 655 16.18 23.64 20.53
CA THR A 655 17.42 23.68 21.32
C THR A 655 17.39 22.69 22.49
N PRO A 656 18.45 21.89 22.71
CA PRO A 656 18.52 20.97 23.83
C PRO A 656 18.46 21.68 25.20
N PRO A 657 17.72 21.16 26.19
CA PRO A 657 17.79 21.65 27.57
C PRO A 657 19.12 21.30 28.24
N VAL A 658 19.45 21.97 29.35
CA VAL A 658 20.67 21.70 30.12
C VAL A 658 20.64 20.28 30.70
N GLU A 659 19.46 19.83 31.09
CA GLU A 659 19.14 18.53 31.68
C GLU A 659 18.97 17.44 30.62
N ARG A 660 19.47 17.65 29.40
CA ARG A 660 19.45 16.62 28.33
C ARG A 660 20.14 15.32 28.79
N PRO A 661 19.70 14.16 28.28
CA PRO A 661 20.31 12.88 28.63
C PRO A 661 21.83 12.85 28.43
N ALA A 662 22.52 12.21 29.37
CA ALA A 662 23.98 12.27 29.44
C ALA A 662 24.64 11.37 28.39
N LEU A 663 25.64 11.90 27.69
CA LEU A 663 26.36 11.18 26.63
C LEU A 663 26.98 9.85 27.10
N TRP A 664 27.51 9.79 28.32
CA TRP A 664 28.14 8.56 28.83
C TRP A 664 27.16 7.38 28.91
N LEU A 665 25.88 7.64 29.22
CA LEU A 665 24.85 6.62 29.29
C LEU A 665 24.51 6.11 27.88
N ALA A 666 24.44 7.00 26.90
CA ALA A 666 24.28 6.63 25.50
C ALA A 666 25.47 5.84 24.95
N LEU A 667 26.72 6.17 25.35
CA LEU A 667 27.90 5.40 24.98
C LEU A 667 27.89 4.00 25.61
N LEU A 668 27.43 3.87 26.85
CA LEU A 668 27.24 2.57 27.51
C LEU A 668 26.17 1.74 26.78
N ASN A 669 25.04 2.36 26.41
CA ASN A 669 24.01 1.72 25.58
C ASN A 669 24.54 1.31 24.21
N THR A 670 25.38 2.15 23.59
CA THR A 670 26.05 1.82 22.32
C THR A 670 26.92 0.58 22.46
N PHE A 671 27.66 0.45 23.56
CA PHE A 671 28.45 -0.75 23.84
C PHE A 671 27.57 -2.01 23.90
N PHE A 672 26.44 -1.98 24.61
CA PHE A 672 25.53 -3.13 24.69
C PHE A 672 24.92 -3.47 23.33
N LEU A 673 24.45 -2.47 22.58
CA LEU A 673 23.79 -2.69 21.30
C LEU A 673 24.77 -3.20 20.23
N VAL A 674 25.93 -2.58 20.08
CA VAL A 674 26.98 -3.03 19.15
C VAL A 674 27.49 -4.43 19.55
N SER A 675 27.70 -4.69 20.84
CA SER A 675 28.07 -6.04 21.30
C SER A 675 27.01 -7.09 20.93
N SER A 676 25.73 -6.73 21.02
CA SER A 676 24.63 -7.62 20.63
C SER A 676 24.63 -7.92 19.12
N SER A 677 25.03 -6.96 18.28
CA SER A 677 25.25 -7.17 16.84
C SER A 677 26.38 -8.16 16.58
N PHE A 678 27.52 -8.04 17.29
CA PHE A 678 28.60 -9.02 17.15
C PHE A 678 28.13 -10.42 17.56
N THR A 679 27.42 -10.55 18.67
CA THR A 679 26.95 -11.86 19.15
C THR A 679 25.93 -12.51 18.22
N VAL A 680 25.01 -11.74 17.61
CA VAL A 680 24.06 -12.31 16.62
C VAL A 680 24.77 -12.74 15.33
N HIS A 681 25.78 -11.98 14.90
CA HIS A 681 26.59 -12.33 13.73
C HIS A 681 27.34 -13.65 13.94
N TYR A 682 28.02 -13.81 15.08
CA TYR A 682 28.71 -15.05 15.42
C TYR A 682 27.74 -16.21 15.67
N ALA A 683 26.57 -15.97 16.26
CA ALA A 683 25.54 -17.00 16.40
C ALA A 683 25.08 -17.54 15.03
N HIS A 684 24.91 -16.67 14.04
CA HIS A 684 24.57 -17.06 12.67
C HIS A 684 25.74 -17.81 11.99
N HIS A 685 26.99 -17.38 12.21
CA HIS A 685 28.17 -18.12 11.76
C HIS A 685 28.24 -19.55 12.34
N ASP A 686 28.00 -19.67 13.65
CA ASP A 686 27.99 -20.96 14.35
C ASP A 686 26.88 -21.86 13.83
N LEU A 687 25.69 -21.32 13.54
CA LEU A 687 24.64 -22.08 12.88
C LEU A 687 25.14 -22.63 11.53
N ARG A 688 25.70 -21.79 10.65
CA ARG A 688 26.21 -22.21 9.33
C ARG A 688 27.31 -23.27 9.41
N THR A 689 28.04 -23.35 10.53
CA THR A 689 29.06 -24.38 10.78
C THR A 689 28.53 -25.57 11.58
N ASN A 690 27.21 -25.74 11.69
CA ASN A 690 26.50 -26.80 12.42
C ASN A 690 26.75 -26.82 13.94
N LYS A 691 27.14 -25.69 14.54
CA LYS A 691 27.38 -25.55 15.98
C LYS A 691 26.15 -25.00 16.68
N PHE A 692 25.17 -25.88 16.93
CA PHE A 692 23.85 -25.46 17.46
C PHE A 692 23.86 -24.91 18.90
N SER A 693 24.65 -25.47 19.81
CA SER A 693 24.70 -24.97 21.20
C SER A 693 25.33 -23.57 21.29
N PRO A 694 26.49 -23.31 20.65
CA PRO A 694 27.04 -21.95 20.54
C PRO A 694 26.09 -20.96 19.85
N PHE A 695 25.42 -21.38 18.77
CA PHE A 695 24.38 -20.58 18.11
C PHE A 695 23.28 -20.16 19.09
N ARG A 696 22.70 -21.10 19.84
CA ARG A 696 21.62 -20.81 20.81
C ARG A 696 22.11 -19.86 21.89
N LEU A 697 23.32 -20.06 22.40
CA LEU A 697 23.90 -19.20 23.43
C LEU A 697 24.14 -17.78 22.90
N GLY A 698 24.75 -17.62 21.73
CA GLY A 698 25.00 -16.31 21.13
C GLY A 698 23.72 -15.53 20.84
N LEU A 699 22.66 -16.22 20.40
CA LEU A 699 21.35 -15.59 20.18
C LEU A 699 20.70 -15.16 21.50
N LEU A 700 20.77 -15.98 22.55
CA LEU A 700 20.29 -15.63 23.88
C LEU A 700 21.04 -14.42 24.46
N ILE A 701 22.36 -14.39 24.34
CA ILE A 701 23.18 -13.24 24.76
C ILE A 701 22.74 -11.97 24.04
N SER A 702 22.51 -12.05 22.73
CA SER A 702 22.04 -10.90 21.92
C SER A 702 20.70 -10.36 22.43
N ILE A 703 19.75 -11.25 22.75
CA ILE A 703 18.44 -10.88 23.32
C ILE A 703 18.61 -10.21 24.69
N ILE A 704 19.45 -10.75 25.56
CA ILE A 704 19.72 -10.18 26.89
C ILE A 704 20.33 -8.79 26.77
N LEU A 705 21.34 -8.62 25.90
CA LEU A 705 21.99 -7.32 25.66
C LEU A 705 20.99 -6.29 25.12
N GLY A 706 20.11 -6.68 24.19
CA GLY A 706 19.02 -5.84 23.71
C GLY A 706 18.02 -5.46 24.82
N GLY A 707 17.70 -6.39 25.72
CA GLY A 707 16.88 -6.13 26.89
C GLY A 707 17.52 -5.15 27.87
N ILE A 708 18.83 -5.30 28.11
CA ILE A 708 19.62 -4.38 28.94
C ILE A 708 19.61 -2.96 28.34
N PHE A 709 19.87 -2.84 27.03
CA PHE A 709 19.76 -1.57 26.31
C PHE A 709 18.38 -0.91 26.52
N PHE A 710 17.31 -1.68 26.37
CA PHE A 710 15.95 -1.17 26.51
C PHE A 710 15.63 -0.71 27.94
N LEU A 711 16.10 -1.45 28.96
CA LEU A 711 15.94 -1.05 30.37
C LEU A 711 16.68 0.25 30.69
N PHE A 712 17.90 0.43 30.17
CA PHE A 712 18.64 1.68 30.31
C PHE A 712 17.95 2.84 29.59
N GLN A 713 17.37 2.61 28.40
CA GLN A 713 16.54 3.62 27.73
C GLN A 713 15.31 4.01 28.55
N ILE A 714 14.61 3.04 29.17
CA ILE A 714 13.47 3.35 30.07
C ILE A 714 13.94 4.19 31.26
N TYR A 715 15.05 3.79 31.89
CA TYR A 715 15.63 4.54 33.00
C TYR A 715 15.99 5.96 32.59
N GLU A 716 16.62 6.13 31.43
CA GLU A 716 16.98 7.44 30.86
C GLU A 716 15.73 8.30 30.63
N PHE A 717 14.68 7.75 30.03
CA PHE A 717 13.43 8.46 29.76
C PHE A 717 12.74 8.86 31.06
N ALA A 718 12.64 7.94 32.03
CA ALA A 718 12.05 8.21 33.33
C ALA A 718 12.81 9.31 34.08
N ASN A 719 14.14 9.27 34.06
CA ASN A 719 14.97 10.30 34.69
C ASN A 719 14.85 11.65 33.97
N PHE A 720 14.88 11.65 32.63
CA PHE A 720 14.73 12.87 31.83
C PHE A 720 13.39 13.58 32.07
N LEU A 721 12.31 12.80 32.12
CA LEU A 721 10.95 13.31 32.34
C LEU A 721 10.71 13.87 33.76
N GLN A 722 11.56 13.54 34.74
CA GLN A 722 11.51 14.16 36.08
C GLN A 722 12.05 15.59 36.09
N HIS A 723 12.93 15.93 35.14
CA HIS A 723 13.65 17.21 35.10
C HIS A 723 13.13 18.14 34.01
N VAL A 724 12.55 17.60 32.93
CA VAL A 724 12.10 18.38 31.77
C VAL A 724 10.60 18.18 31.54
N ASN A 725 9.85 19.30 31.55
CA ASN A 725 8.48 19.30 31.05
C ASN A 725 8.49 19.26 29.51
N TYR A 726 8.43 18.04 28.96
CA TYR A 726 8.49 17.83 27.51
C TYR A 726 7.37 18.56 26.75
N GLN A 727 6.20 18.76 27.36
CA GLN A 727 5.06 19.43 26.69
C GLN A 727 5.34 20.90 26.36
N GLN A 728 6.37 21.50 26.96
CA GLN A 728 6.77 22.89 26.76
C GLN A 728 8.07 23.02 25.95
N GLN A 729 8.68 21.92 25.49
CA GLN A 729 10.03 21.92 24.95
C GLN A 729 10.12 21.08 23.66
N LEU A 730 10.30 21.74 22.51
CA LEU A 730 10.29 21.07 21.21
C LEU A 730 11.41 20.05 21.02
N TRP A 731 12.61 20.32 21.54
CA TRP A 731 13.71 19.36 21.44
C TRP A 731 13.40 18.07 22.22
N ALA A 732 12.79 18.20 23.40
CA ALA A 732 12.35 17.05 24.19
C ALA A 732 11.28 16.22 23.46
N ASN A 733 10.35 16.89 22.75
CA ASN A 733 9.38 16.19 21.89
C ASN A 733 10.05 15.39 20.78
N ALA A 734 11.01 16.00 20.07
CA ALA A 734 11.77 15.34 19.01
C ALA A 734 12.58 14.16 19.53
N PHE A 735 13.25 14.34 20.68
CA PHE A 735 14.01 13.29 21.36
C PHE A 735 13.11 12.10 21.73
N LEU A 736 12.03 12.34 22.48
CA LEU A 736 11.11 11.28 22.92
C LEU A 736 10.46 10.56 21.74
N MET A 737 10.16 11.28 20.65
CA MET A 737 9.56 10.71 19.46
C MET A 737 10.53 9.83 18.67
N ILE A 738 11.71 10.34 18.32
CA ILE A 738 12.67 9.61 17.46
C ILE A 738 13.39 8.51 18.25
N VAL A 739 13.87 8.83 19.45
CA VAL A 739 14.54 7.86 20.32
C VAL A 739 13.55 6.85 20.89
N GLY A 740 12.32 7.26 21.19
CA GLY A 740 11.25 6.35 21.61
C GLY A 740 10.81 5.41 20.48
N LEU A 741 10.72 5.92 19.24
CA LEU A 741 10.45 5.10 18.06
C LEU A 741 11.57 4.06 17.85
N HIS A 742 12.84 4.47 17.98
CA HIS A 742 13.97 3.53 17.96
C HIS A 742 13.86 2.47 19.08
N GLY A 743 13.51 2.88 20.29
CA GLY A 743 13.21 1.96 21.40
C GLY A 743 12.12 0.95 21.05
N ALA A 744 11.06 1.35 20.35
CA ALA A 744 10.04 0.43 19.85
C ALA A 744 10.62 -0.55 18.81
N HIS A 745 11.56 -0.12 17.97
CA HIS A 745 12.25 -0.99 17.00
C HIS A 745 13.19 -1.99 17.67
N VAL A 746 13.80 -1.64 18.81
CA VAL A 746 14.55 -2.58 19.66
C VAL A 746 13.62 -3.68 20.18
N VAL A 747 12.40 -3.34 20.62
CA VAL A 747 11.41 -4.33 21.05
C VAL A 747 10.98 -5.24 19.89
N ILE A 748 10.73 -4.67 18.70
CA ILE A 748 10.37 -5.43 17.50
C ILE A 748 11.50 -6.38 17.07
N GLY A 749 12.73 -5.85 16.97
CA GLY A 749 13.91 -6.64 16.61
C GLY A 749 14.22 -7.72 17.63
N GLY A 750 14.11 -7.40 18.93
CA GLY A 750 14.31 -8.36 20.02
C GLY A 750 13.24 -9.46 20.02
N THR A 751 12.00 -9.11 19.67
CA THR A 751 10.94 -10.10 19.43
C THR A 751 11.31 -11.00 18.25
N GLY A 752 11.78 -10.44 17.13
CA GLY A 752 12.27 -11.20 15.98
C GLY A 752 13.37 -12.21 16.34
N LEU A 753 14.38 -11.78 17.11
CA LEU A 753 15.43 -12.67 17.62
C LEU A 753 14.86 -13.74 18.57
N SER A 754 13.88 -13.39 19.40
CA SER A 754 13.20 -14.33 20.30
C SER A 754 12.40 -15.39 19.54
N LEU A 755 11.78 -15.04 18.41
CA LEU A 755 11.12 -16.01 17.52
C LEU A 755 12.13 -17.00 16.94
N ALA A 756 13.26 -16.51 16.44
CA ALA A 756 14.35 -17.37 15.95
C ALA A 756 14.92 -18.25 17.07
N TYR A 757 15.06 -17.72 18.29
CA TYR A 757 15.50 -18.48 19.45
C TYR A 757 14.52 -19.60 19.82
N ALA A 758 13.22 -19.31 19.83
CA ALA A 758 12.18 -20.30 20.08
C ALA A 758 12.19 -21.42 19.01
N GLN A 759 12.37 -21.08 17.74
CA GLN A 759 12.55 -22.07 16.68
C GLN A 759 13.83 -22.89 16.88
N GLY A 760 14.93 -22.25 17.31
CA GLY A 760 16.19 -22.91 17.63
C GLY A 760 16.06 -23.92 18.78
N LEU A 761 15.29 -23.59 19.82
CA LEU A 761 14.96 -24.50 20.93
C LEU A 761 14.05 -25.66 20.46
N ALA A 762 13.08 -25.37 19.60
CA ALA A 762 12.16 -26.37 19.04
C ALA A 762 12.78 -27.25 17.94
N GLY A 763 14.06 -27.04 17.58
CA GLY A 763 14.75 -27.79 16.53
C GLY A 763 14.24 -27.50 15.11
N LYS A 764 13.63 -26.33 14.89
CA LYS A 764 13.05 -25.92 13.59
C LYS A 764 13.96 -25.03 12.75
N ILE A 765 15.19 -24.80 13.22
CA ILE A 765 16.22 -24.08 12.48
C ILE A 765 17.37 -25.04 12.16
N ASN A 766 17.79 -25.04 10.91
CA ASN A 766 18.96 -25.75 10.41
C ASN A 766 19.66 -24.91 9.31
N ASN A 767 20.72 -25.43 8.70
CA ASN A 767 21.50 -24.68 7.71
C ASN A 767 20.73 -24.30 6.44
N HIS A 768 19.64 -25.01 6.14
CA HIS A 768 18.82 -24.81 4.94
C HIS A 768 17.52 -24.06 5.27
N GLU A 769 17.02 -24.18 6.50
CA GLU A 769 15.80 -23.56 7.01
C GLU A 769 16.12 -22.58 8.14
N GLN A 770 16.67 -21.42 7.79
CA GLN A 770 17.07 -20.36 8.75
C GLN A 770 16.48 -18.99 8.43
N GLY A 771 15.43 -18.92 7.59
CA GLY A 771 14.89 -17.67 7.07
C GLY A 771 14.47 -16.64 8.14
N THR A 772 13.86 -17.10 9.24
CA THR A 772 13.49 -16.20 10.36
C THR A 772 14.71 -15.59 11.03
N LEU A 773 15.78 -16.37 11.24
CA LEU A 773 17.03 -15.86 11.79
C LEU A 773 17.69 -14.85 10.85
N GLU A 774 17.74 -15.15 9.54
CA GLU A 774 18.33 -14.24 8.55
C GLU A 774 17.62 -12.90 8.50
N GLY A 775 16.27 -12.90 8.49
CA GLY A 775 15.48 -11.68 8.55
C GLY A 775 15.65 -10.93 9.87
N ALA A 776 15.53 -11.60 11.00
CA ALA A 776 15.65 -10.97 12.32
C ALA A 776 17.05 -10.40 12.60
N SER A 777 18.11 -11.13 12.22
CA SER A 777 19.49 -10.67 12.34
C SER A 777 19.75 -9.42 11.51
N MET A 778 19.27 -9.38 10.27
CA MET A 778 19.45 -8.20 9.41
C MET A 778 18.69 -6.99 9.94
N TYR A 779 17.47 -7.18 10.43
CA TYR A 779 16.70 -6.12 11.07
C TYR A 779 17.38 -5.62 12.35
N TRP A 780 17.97 -6.52 13.16
CA TRP A 780 18.71 -6.15 14.36
C TRP A 780 19.93 -5.27 14.05
N HIS A 781 20.68 -5.59 12.99
CA HIS A 781 21.79 -4.76 12.54
C HIS A 781 21.35 -3.38 12.03
N LEU A 782 20.15 -3.27 11.43
CA LEU A 782 19.57 -1.97 11.10
C LEU A 782 19.31 -1.15 12.38
N VAL A 783 18.72 -1.77 13.41
CA VAL A 783 18.46 -1.09 14.70
C VAL A 783 19.74 -0.53 15.29
N ASP A 784 20.84 -1.28 15.22
CA ASP A 784 22.17 -0.83 15.62
C ASP A 784 22.67 0.36 14.78
N ALA A 785 22.57 0.26 13.45
CA ALA A 785 22.98 1.35 12.56
C ALA A 785 22.22 2.66 12.82
N VAL A 786 20.90 2.60 13.00
CA VAL A 786 20.07 3.79 13.32
C VAL A 786 20.45 4.38 14.67
N TRP A 787 20.76 3.55 15.67
CA TRP A 787 21.21 4.03 16.98
C TRP A 787 22.45 4.89 16.89
N LEU A 788 23.44 4.51 16.07
CA LEU A 788 24.66 5.29 15.89
C LEU A 788 24.36 6.70 15.37
N PHE A 789 23.43 6.83 14.41
CA PHE A 789 22.98 8.14 13.95
C PHE A 789 22.26 8.94 15.04
N ILE A 790 21.40 8.28 15.84
CA ILE A 790 20.70 8.90 16.96
C ILE A 790 21.69 9.45 18.01
N VAL A 791 22.71 8.67 18.38
CA VAL A 791 23.77 9.08 19.31
C VAL A 791 24.46 10.35 18.81
N CYS A 792 24.81 10.41 17.53
CA CYS A 792 25.42 11.58 16.93
C CYS A 792 24.53 12.82 17.03
N ILE A 793 23.24 12.73 16.70
CA ILE A 793 22.38 13.92 16.54
C ILE A 793 21.66 14.36 17.82
N PHE A 794 21.51 13.48 18.82
CA PHE A 794 20.81 13.80 20.08
C PHE A 794 21.72 13.88 21.30
N TYR A 795 22.81 13.11 21.35
CA TYR A 795 23.65 13.02 22.55
C TYR A 795 25.00 13.71 22.39
N ILE A 796 25.59 13.65 21.19
CA ILE A 796 26.86 14.32 20.89
C ILE A 796 26.62 15.78 20.50
N TRP A 797 25.77 16.00 19.49
CA TRP A 797 25.52 17.34 18.94
C TRP A 797 24.76 18.25 19.91
#